data_AF-A0A8J4X8Z6-F1
#
_entry.id   AF-A0A8J4X8Z6-F1
#
_cell.length_a   1.000
_cell.length_b   1.000
_cell.length_c   1.000
_cell.angle_alpha   90.00
_cell.angle_beta   90.00
_cell.angle_gamma   90.00
#
_symmetry.space_group_name_H-M   'P 1'
#
loop_
_entity.id
_entity.type
_entity.pdbx_description
1 polymer ?
#
loop_
_entity_poly.entity_id
_entity_poly.type
_entity_poly.pdbx_seq_one_letter_code
_entity_poly.pdbx_strand_id
1 'polypeptide(L)'
;MAADLKMSNGQETVSLNGEPAVKRSRESSVTDSLRNHREPQNKVTVVLGAQWGDEGKGKVVDLLAMDADIVCRCQGGNNAGHTVVVDGVEYDFHLLPSGVLNKKATSFIGNGVVIHLPGLFEEAVKNSQKGPGLQGWEERLKISDRAHIVFNFHQAADGMQEQQRQQQAGKNLGTTKKGIGPAYSSKAQRNGLRVCDLVSDFSVFEENFRVLASHFQTMYPNLNIDVDGELEQLKGYAEKLRPLVTDGVYFMHKALTGPSKKILVEGANAALLDIDFGTYPFVTSSNCTVGGVCTGLGVPPSHIGRVYGVVKAYTTRVGVGAFPTEQDNDIGDLLQSRGREFGVTTGRRRRCGWLDLVLVRYAHMVNGFTAIALTKLDILDTLSEIKVGIAYTVDGKPLDSFPANMDVLMKVEVTYETLPGWCCSTEGARTFDDLPPQAQAYIRFIEEFLQVPALMNTRRRHTPRSNQEGVYNGPSQTQTQLVQPLETPLSVPLPFAPPVDSISMSCRDRTTEFQSVCKSLQGRQNGAQGINPVHNAVRQRSDFTLMAKRIGRDLTNTFAKLEKLTVLAKRKSLFDDKATEIDELTYIVKQDINSLNKQIAQLQEFVRSRNGQNSRHLQTHSNTIVVSLQSKLASMSSDFKTVLEVRTENLKQQRSRQEQFSQSPASASPLHNSSLSNSLLMQDSTNKADISIDMDLRSSQQMLLLNEKDSFIQDRANTMQNIETTIVELGSIFQQLAHMVKEQEETVH
;
A
#
# COMPACT_ATOMS: atom_id res chain seq x y z
N MET A 1 38.35 -18.94 82.25
CA MET A 1 39.77 -19.40 82.30
C MET A 1 39.89 -20.48 81.25
N ALA A 2 40.97 -20.53 80.48
CA ALA A 2 41.84 -21.71 80.49
C ALA A 2 41.04 -23.06 80.55
N ALA A 3 41.26 -24.01 79.64
CA ALA A 3 41.65 -25.29 80.22
C ALA A 3 43.08 -24.98 80.66
N ASP A 4 43.30 -24.58 81.90
CA ASP A 4 42.78 -25.22 83.10
C ASP A 4 41.34 -24.96 83.55
N LEU A 5 40.59 -26.07 83.48
CA LEU A 5 39.48 -26.51 84.32
C LEU A 5 38.13 -26.80 83.62
N LYS A 6 37.77 -28.08 83.73
CA LYS A 6 36.43 -28.69 83.96
C LYS A 6 35.43 -28.84 82.79
N MET A 7 35.36 -30.09 82.35
CA MET A 7 34.19 -31.00 82.22
C MET A 7 32.78 -30.46 81.84
N SER A 8 32.27 -31.00 80.73
CA SER A 8 31.04 -31.84 80.57
C SER A 8 29.95 -31.36 79.59
N ASN A 9 29.71 -32.24 78.61
CA ASN A 9 28.47 -32.66 77.91
C ASN A 9 27.44 -31.66 77.34
N GLY A 10 27.17 -31.83 76.02
CA GLY A 10 25.82 -32.19 75.54
C GLY A 10 25.06 -31.22 74.60
N GLN A 11 25.05 -31.56 73.30
CA GLN A 11 24.02 -31.36 72.23
C GLN A 11 23.23 -30.04 71.98
N GLU A 12 23.24 -29.66 70.68
CA GLU A 12 22.13 -29.28 69.75
C GLU A 12 21.52 -27.85 69.56
N THR A 13 21.59 -27.42 68.27
CA THR A 13 20.61 -26.71 67.37
C THR A 13 20.42 -25.17 67.26
N VAL A 14 20.75 -24.65 66.03
CA VAL A 14 19.95 -23.84 65.04
C VAL A 14 19.81 -22.28 65.09
N SER A 15 20.02 -21.66 63.89
CA SER A 15 19.33 -20.52 63.19
C SER A 15 19.84 -19.04 63.16
N LEU A 16 20.14 -18.60 61.90
CA LEU A 16 19.82 -17.36 61.11
C LEU A 16 20.11 -15.89 61.56
N ASN A 17 20.69 -15.17 60.57
CA ASN A 17 20.65 -13.72 60.23
C ASN A 17 21.44 -12.67 61.06
N GLY A 18 22.30 -11.89 60.37
CA GLY A 18 22.74 -10.55 60.81
C GLY A 18 24.17 -10.12 60.39
N GLU A 19 24.25 -9.15 59.47
CA GLU A 19 25.40 -8.32 58.98
C GLU A 19 26.35 -7.68 60.05
N PRO A 20 27.38 -6.82 59.73
CA PRO A 20 28.32 -6.69 58.58
C PRO A 20 29.81 -6.36 58.95
N ALA A 21 30.68 -6.46 57.91
CA ALA A 21 31.84 -5.62 57.48
C ALA A 21 33.06 -5.27 58.40
N VAL A 22 34.30 -5.42 57.84
CA VAL A 22 35.16 -4.34 57.28
C VAL A 22 36.64 -4.77 57.06
N LYS A 23 37.17 -4.38 55.88
CA LYS A 23 38.56 -4.13 55.40
C LYS A 23 39.61 -5.25 55.33
N ARG A 24 40.14 -5.42 54.11
CA ARG A 24 41.60 -5.42 53.88
C ARG A 24 42.00 -4.87 52.50
N SER A 25 43.25 -4.44 52.49
CA SER A 25 43.97 -3.51 51.62
C SER A 25 44.46 -4.07 50.28
N ARG A 26 44.71 -3.14 49.34
CA ARG A 26 45.26 -3.30 47.99
C ARG A 26 46.68 -3.92 47.98
N GLU A 27 46.95 -4.80 47.01
CA GLU A 27 47.92 -4.54 45.94
C GLU A 27 47.83 -5.56 44.78
N SER A 28 47.93 -5.01 43.57
CA SER A 28 48.46 -5.59 42.30
C SER A 28 48.06 -7.00 41.87
N SER A 29 47.07 -7.12 40.95
CA SER A 29 47.10 -8.05 39.79
C SER A 29 45.82 -8.06 38.92
N VAL A 30 45.02 -6.98 38.84
CA VAL A 30 43.76 -7.00 38.07
C VAL A 30 43.62 -5.80 37.14
N THR A 31 44.47 -5.70 36.12
CA THR A 31 44.21 -4.81 34.97
C THR A 31 44.55 -5.42 33.62
N ASP A 32 44.63 -6.75 33.51
CA ASP A 32 44.88 -7.42 32.21
C ASP A 32 43.85 -8.52 31.84
N SER A 33 42.69 -8.54 32.50
CA SER A 33 41.60 -9.50 32.22
C SER A 33 40.38 -8.88 31.51
N LEU A 34 40.51 -7.68 30.92
CA LEU A 34 39.46 -7.07 30.06
C LEU A 34 39.84 -7.09 28.57
N ARG A 35 40.68 -8.04 28.15
CA ARG A 35 40.94 -8.28 26.72
C ARG A 35 39.85 -9.20 26.14
N ASN A 36 38.87 -8.54 25.53
CA ASN A 36 38.19 -8.93 24.28
C ASN A 36 38.07 -10.44 24.00
N HIS A 37 36.98 -11.06 24.44
CA HIS A 37 36.28 -11.97 23.54
C HIS A 37 35.52 -11.12 22.51
N ARG A 38 36.19 -10.63 21.45
CA ARG A 38 35.46 -10.15 20.26
C ARG A 38 35.07 -11.39 19.46
N GLU A 39 34.05 -12.10 19.95
CA GLU A 39 33.35 -13.14 19.19
C GLU A 39 32.56 -12.51 18.03
N PRO A 40 32.27 -13.29 16.97
CA PRO A 40 31.67 -12.78 15.73
C PRO A 40 30.31 -12.10 16.00
N GLN A 41 30.16 -10.82 15.65
CA GLN A 41 28.84 -10.20 15.51
C GLN A 41 28.35 -10.46 14.09
N ASN A 42 27.48 -11.47 13.94
CA ASN A 42 26.87 -11.75 12.65
C ASN A 42 26.06 -10.54 12.19
N LYS A 43 26.23 -10.20 10.91
CA LYS A 43 25.43 -9.16 10.26
C LYS A 43 24.31 -9.78 9.46
N VAL A 44 23.20 -9.07 9.42
CA VAL A 44 22.03 -9.44 8.63
C VAL A 44 22.14 -8.85 7.23
N THR A 45 22.02 -9.70 6.22
CA THR A 45 21.89 -9.28 4.81
C THR A 45 20.42 -9.10 4.48
N VAL A 46 20.04 -7.99 3.87
CA VAL A 46 18.65 -7.62 3.61
C VAL A 46 18.41 -7.46 2.11
N VAL A 47 17.29 -7.96 1.61
CA VAL A 47 16.83 -7.73 0.24
C VAL A 47 15.50 -6.99 0.27
N LEU A 48 15.45 -5.77 -0.28
CA LEU A 48 14.28 -4.89 -0.28
C LEU A 48 13.91 -4.47 -1.70
N GLY A 49 12.63 -4.13 -1.92
CA GLY A 49 12.16 -3.64 -3.22
C GLY A 49 12.31 -2.13 -3.24
N ALA A 50 12.88 -1.58 -4.30
CA ALA A 50 13.16 -0.14 -4.40
C ALA A 50 12.03 0.66 -5.07
N GLN A 51 10.96 0.01 -5.53
CA GLN A 51 9.87 0.64 -6.31
C GLN A 51 8.50 0.34 -5.65
N TRP A 52 7.48 -0.04 -6.43
CA TRP A 52 6.13 -0.41 -5.97
C TRP A 52 5.87 -1.92 -5.94
N GLY A 53 6.90 -2.75 -5.84
CA GLY A 53 6.77 -4.20 -5.82
C GLY A 53 6.97 -4.84 -7.20
N ASP A 54 6.93 -6.17 -7.23
CA ASP A 54 7.13 -6.97 -8.46
C ASP A 54 8.47 -6.71 -9.18
N GLU A 55 9.51 -6.32 -8.44
CA GLU A 55 10.86 -6.10 -8.99
C GLU A 55 11.64 -7.41 -9.17
N GLY A 56 11.06 -8.55 -8.79
CA GLY A 56 11.75 -9.85 -8.89
C GLY A 56 12.68 -10.17 -7.72
N LYS A 57 12.43 -9.60 -6.53
CA LYS A 57 13.16 -9.89 -5.28
C LYS A 57 13.35 -11.38 -5.02
N GLY A 58 12.34 -12.19 -5.29
CA GLY A 58 12.39 -13.64 -5.10
C GLY A 58 13.61 -14.29 -5.77
N LYS A 59 14.03 -13.82 -6.95
CA LYS A 59 15.23 -14.35 -7.64
C LYS A 59 16.54 -13.96 -6.95
N VAL A 60 16.60 -12.78 -6.34
CA VAL A 60 17.77 -12.33 -5.58
C VAL A 60 17.84 -13.06 -4.25
N VAL A 61 16.69 -13.25 -3.59
CA VAL A 61 16.58 -14.01 -2.35
C VAL A 61 16.96 -15.47 -2.59
N ASP A 62 16.47 -16.11 -3.66
CA ASP A 62 16.81 -17.48 -4.03
C ASP A 62 18.33 -17.66 -4.23
N LEU A 63 18.96 -16.75 -4.97
CA LEU A 63 20.43 -16.75 -5.16
C LEU A 63 21.19 -16.67 -3.82
N LEU A 64 20.75 -15.79 -2.92
CA LEU A 64 21.43 -15.59 -1.63
C LEU A 64 21.07 -16.65 -0.59
N ALA A 65 19.91 -17.28 -0.69
CA ALA A 65 19.39 -18.26 0.26
C ALA A 65 20.15 -19.59 0.19
N MET A 66 20.79 -19.91 -0.93
CA MET A 66 21.61 -21.14 -1.09
C MET A 66 22.73 -21.21 -0.05
N ASP A 67 23.32 -20.06 0.31
CA ASP A 67 24.42 -19.95 1.26
C ASP A 67 24.00 -19.45 2.64
N ALA A 68 22.70 -19.24 2.89
CA ALA A 68 22.20 -18.71 4.15
C ALA A 68 21.98 -19.83 5.20
N ASP A 69 22.33 -19.55 6.46
CA ASP A 69 22.01 -20.42 7.60
C ASP A 69 20.60 -20.15 8.13
N ILE A 70 20.15 -18.89 8.03
CA ILE A 70 18.81 -18.46 8.45
C ILE A 70 18.22 -17.53 7.39
N VAL A 71 16.98 -17.80 6.98
CA VAL A 71 16.21 -16.93 6.08
C VAL A 71 14.96 -16.44 6.81
N CYS A 72 14.88 -15.12 6.99
CA CYS A 72 13.88 -14.48 7.82
C CYS A 72 12.88 -13.67 6.99
N ARG A 73 11.64 -13.61 7.47
CA ARG A 73 10.60 -12.67 7.05
C ARG A 73 10.26 -11.76 8.23
N CYS A 74 10.28 -10.45 8.02
CA CYS A 74 10.19 -9.49 9.12
C CYS A 74 8.92 -8.62 9.13
N GLN A 75 8.20 -8.50 8.01
CA GLN A 75 6.94 -7.75 7.93
C GLN A 75 5.96 -8.35 6.92
N GLY A 76 4.77 -7.75 6.86
CA GLY A 76 3.71 -8.11 5.92
C GLY A 76 2.90 -9.31 6.39
N GLY A 77 2.25 -9.97 5.45
CA GLY A 77 1.56 -11.25 5.64
C GLY A 77 1.50 -12.02 4.32
N ASN A 78 0.40 -12.72 4.05
CA ASN A 78 0.18 -13.45 2.79
C ASN A 78 -0.27 -12.57 1.60
N ASN A 79 -0.01 -11.26 1.66
CA ASN A 79 -0.37 -10.27 0.63
C ASN A 79 0.74 -10.00 -0.39
N ALA A 80 1.94 -10.50 -0.13
CA ALA A 80 3.02 -10.57 -1.09
C ALA A 80 3.31 -12.05 -1.37
N GLY A 81 3.72 -12.36 -2.59
CA GLY A 81 4.15 -13.70 -2.93
C GLY A 81 5.15 -13.70 -4.06
N HIS A 82 5.89 -14.80 -4.17
CA HIS A 82 6.84 -15.03 -5.25
C HIS A 82 6.97 -16.51 -5.54
N THR A 83 7.28 -16.80 -6.79
CA THR A 83 7.53 -18.16 -7.26
C THR A 83 9.03 -18.41 -7.31
N VAL A 84 9.46 -19.55 -6.81
CA VAL A 84 10.85 -20.05 -6.87
C VAL A 84 10.86 -21.37 -7.61
N VAL A 85 11.86 -21.57 -8.49
CA VAL A 85 11.97 -22.79 -9.28
C VAL A 85 13.24 -23.54 -8.87
N VAL A 86 13.07 -24.70 -8.24
CA VAL A 86 14.19 -25.58 -7.83
C VAL A 86 14.03 -26.92 -8.53
N ASP A 87 15.09 -27.39 -9.19
CA ASP A 87 15.11 -28.66 -9.93
C ASP A 87 13.94 -28.83 -10.92
N GLY A 88 13.50 -27.72 -11.51
CA GLY A 88 12.38 -27.70 -12.47
C GLY A 88 10.99 -27.70 -11.84
N VAL A 89 10.88 -27.68 -10.50
CA VAL A 89 9.60 -27.60 -9.77
C VAL A 89 9.33 -26.16 -9.32
N GLU A 90 8.16 -25.63 -9.63
CA GLU A 90 7.74 -24.26 -9.27
C GLU A 90 7.00 -24.22 -7.92
N TYR A 91 7.60 -23.58 -6.91
CA TYR A 91 7.03 -23.39 -5.59
C TYR A 91 6.52 -21.95 -5.42
N ASP A 92 5.34 -21.77 -4.82
CA ASP A 92 4.72 -20.45 -4.64
C ASP A 92 4.67 -20.10 -3.16
N PHE A 93 5.43 -19.09 -2.75
CA PHE A 93 5.53 -18.67 -1.36
C PHE A 93 4.74 -17.38 -1.10
N HIS A 94 4.04 -17.32 0.03
CA HIS A 94 3.29 -16.15 0.49
C HIS A 94 3.58 -15.80 1.94
N LEU A 95 3.59 -16.76 2.87
CA LEU A 95 3.92 -16.64 4.30
C LEU A 95 5.24 -17.34 4.65
N LEU A 96 5.53 -18.48 4.03
CA LEU A 96 6.80 -19.17 4.26
C LEU A 96 7.94 -18.35 3.65
N PRO A 97 9.06 -18.13 4.38
CA PRO A 97 10.28 -17.65 3.77
C PRO A 97 10.76 -18.65 2.72
N SER A 98 11.18 -18.18 1.55
CA SER A 98 11.60 -19.07 0.45
C SER A 98 12.84 -19.91 0.76
N GLY A 99 13.63 -19.50 1.75
CA GLY A 99 14.71 -20.30 2.32
C GLY A 99 14.28 -21.67 2.85
N VAL A 100 12.97 -21.93 3.01
CA VAL A 100 12.44 -23.24 3.38
C VAL A 100 12.72 -24.32 2.32
N LEU A 101 13.16 -23.96 1.12
CA LEU A 101 13.67 -24.92 0.14
C LEU A 101 15.11 -25.36 0.42
N ASN A 102 15.90 -24.54 1.12
CA ASN A 102 17.25 -24.91 1.53
C ASN A 102 17.18 -25.81 2.77
N LYS A 103 17.46 -27.11 2.58
CA LYS A 103 17.44 -28.11 3.66
C LYS A 103 18.43 -27.83 4.80
N LYS A 104 19.45 -26.99 4.57
CA LYS A 104 20.44 -26.60 5.58
C LYS A 104 20.08 -25.32 6.32
N ALA A 105 19.13 -24.53 5.80
CA ALA A 105 18.74 -23.25 6.38
C ALA A 105 17.55 -23.42 7.34
N THR A 106 17.52 -22.59 8.38
CA THR A 106 16.33 -22.38 9.20
C THR A 106 15.52 -21.22 8.62
N SER A 107 14.24 -21.44 8.36
CA SER A 107 13.30 -20.38 8.02
C SER A 107 12.72 -19.76 9.28
N PHE A 108 12.64 -18.44 9.35
CA PHE A 108 12.11 -17.73 10.50
C PHE A 108 11.05 -16.68 10.12
N ILE A 109 9.88 -16.73 10.77
CA ILE A 109 8.84 -15.70 10.67
C ILE A 109 8.92 -14.81 11.91
N GLY A 110 9.28 -13.55 11.69
CA GLY A 110 9.50 -12.54 12.72
C GLY A 110 8.22 -11.97 13.33
N ASN A 111 8.38 -11.25 14.46
CA ASN A 111 7.28 -10.64 15.20
C ASN A 111 6.58 -9.48 14.45
N GLY A 112 7.20 -8.93 13.41
CA GLY A 112 6.60 -7.88 12.59
C GLY A 112 5.57 -8.39 11.58
N VAL A 113 5.51 -9.71 11.36
CA VAL A 113 4.57 -10.37 10.43
C VAL A 113 3.19 -10.54 11.06
N VAL A 114 2.14 -10.45 10.23
CA VAL A 114 0.77 -10.87 10.56
C VAL A 114 0.46 -12.19 9.83
N ILE A 115 0.04 -13.22 10.56
CA ILE A 115 -0.06 -14.60 10.06
C ILE A 115 -1.52 -15.03 9.98
N HIS A 116 -1.99 -15.36 8.77
CA HIS A 116 -3.23 -16.10 8.59
C HIS A 116 -2.92 -17.59 8.68
N LEU A 117 -3.31 -18.25 9.79
CA LEU A 117 -2.95 -19.64 10.06
C LEU A 117 -3.49 -20.62 9.01
N PRO A 118 -4.77 -20.55 8.57
CA PRO A 118 -5.23 -21.39 7.47
C PRO A 118 -4.39 -21.21 6.21
N GLY A 119 -4.11 -19.95 5.83
CA GLY A 119 -3.30 -19.63 4.65
C GLY A 119 -1.87 -20.18 4.73
N LEU A 120 -1.22 -20.13 5.90
CA LEU A 120 0.12 -20.69 6.11
C LEU A 120 0.14 -22.21 5.87
N PHE A 121 -0.78 -22.95 6.47
CA PHE A 121 -0.82 -24.40 6.33
C PHE A 121 -1.30 -24.84 4.94
N GLU A 122 -2.24 -24.13 4.33
CA GLU A 122 -2.63 -24.37 2.93
C GLU A 122 -1.46 -24.17 1.96
N GLU A 123 -0.67 -23.13 2.15
CA GLU A 123 0.55 -22.88 1.37
C GLU A 123 1.55 -24.02 1.53
N ALA A 124 1.80 -24.47 2.75
CA ALA A 124 2.70 -25.58 3.03
C ALA A 124 2.23 -26.89 2.37
N VAL A 125 0.94 -27.21 2.47
CA VAL A 125 0.34 -28.40 1.84
C VAL A 125 0.44 -28.32 0.32
N LYS A 126 0.02 -27.20 -0.28
CA LYS A 126 0.08 -26.99 -1.74
C LYS A 126 1.50 -27.15 -2.26
N ASN A 127 2.48 -26.54 -1.61
CA ASN A 127 3.87 -26.66 -2.04
C ASN A 127 4.45 -28.08 -1.81
N SER A 128 4.08 -28.76 -0.74
CA SER A 128 4.51 -30.15 -0.48
C SER A 128 4.02 -31.14 -1.54
N GLN A 129 2.86 -30.87 -2.16
CA GLN A 129 2.33 -31.69 -3.24
C GLN A 129 3.06 -31.51 -4.58
N LYS A 130 3.82 -30.41 -4.76
CA LYS A 130 4.51 -30.12 -6.02
C LYS A 130 5.84 -30.86 -6.17
N GLY A 131 6.51 -31.19 -5.06
CA GLY A 131 7.79 -31.90 -5.08
C GLY A 131 8.48 -31.96 -3.72
N PRO A 132 9.66 -32.59 -3.63
CA PRO A 132 10.32 -32.94 -2.37
C PRO A 132 10.95 -31.76 -1.61
N GLY A 133 10.96 -30.55 -2.17
CA GLY A 133 11.59 -29.37 -1.58
C GLY A 133 11.05 -28.98 -0.19
N LEU A 134 9.77 -29.24 0.08
CA LEU A 134 9.14 -28.96 1.38
C LEU A 134 9.12 -30.15 2.33
N GLN A 135 9.75 -31.28 1.99
CA GLN A 135 9.82 -32.41 2.93
C GLN A 135 10.50 -31.99 4.24
N GLY A 136 9.84 -32.26 5.37
CA GLY A 136 10.33 -31.87 6.71
C GLY A 136 10.46 -30.35 6.91
N TRP A 137 9.58 -29.56 6.29
CA TRP A 137 9.59 -28.10 6.45
C TRP A 137 9.27 -27.68 7.89
N GLU A 138 8.47 -28.47 8.62
CA GLU A 138 8.11 -28.21 10.02
C GLU A 138 9.34 -28.19 10.95
N GLU A 139 10.35 -28.99 10.66
CA GLU A 139 11.58 -29.05 11.46
C GLU A 139 12.46 -27.79 11.27
N ARG A 140 12.30 -27.12 10.14
CA ARG A 140 13.14 -26.01 9.69
C ARG A 140 12.46 -24.66 9.79
N LEU A 141 11.14 -24.61 10.01
CA LEU A 141 10.42 -23.38 10.27
C LEU A 141 10.41 -23.05 11.76
N LYS A 142 10.71 -21.79 12.08
CA LYS A 142 10.49 -21.17 13.39
C LYS A 142 9.60 -19.95 13.25
N ILE A 143 8.69 -19.76 14.20
CA ILE A 143 7.72 -18.66 14.20
C ILE A 143 7.86 -17.92 15.52
N SER A 144 7.99 -16.61 15.45
CA SER A 144 7.99 -15.75 16.63
C SER A 144 6.65 -15.84 17.35
N ASP A 145 6.70 -16.16 18.64
CA ASP A 145 5.59 -16.08 19.57
C ASP A 145 4.89 -14.70 19.59
N ARG A 146 5.58 -13.62 19.21
CA ARG A 146 5.08 -12.25 19.19
C ARG A 146 4.41 -11.83 17.86
N ALA A 147 4.39 -12.71 16.84
CA ALA A 147 3.69 -12.43 15.59
C ALA A 147 2.17 -12.36 15.82
N HIS A 148 1.50 -11.44 15.12
CA HIS A 148 0.04 -11.28 15.26
C HIS A 148 -0.72 -12.25 14.35
N ILE A 149 -1.94 -12.61 14.74
CA ILE A 149 -2.79 -13.51 13.97
C ILE A 149 -3.79 -12.70 13.13
N VAL A 150 -3.93 -13.06 11.86
CA VAL A 150 -5.00 -12.60 10.98
C VAL A 150 -6.16 -13.59 11.09
N PHE A 151 -7.33 -13.12 11.50
CA PHE A 151 -8.55 -13.93 11.58
C PHE A 151 -9.41 -13.76 10.32
N ASN A 152 -10.41 -14.62 10.13
CA ASN A 152 -11.25 -14.56 8.92
C ASN A 152 -12.09 -13.27 8.90
N PHE A 153 -12.56 -12.83 10.08
CA PHE A 153 -13.25 -11.54 10.20
C PHE A 153 -12.36 -10.33 9.85
N HIS A 154 -11.02 -10.41 10.00
CA HIS A 154 -10.12 -9.37 9.49
C HIS A 154 -10.17 -9.31 7.95
N GLN A 155 -10.21 -10.48 7.28
CA GLN A 155 -10.30 -10.54 5.81
C GLN A 155 -11.64 -10.01 5.30
N ALA A 156 -12.73 -10.38 5.96
CA ALA A 156 -14.07 -9.89 5.65
C ALA A 156 -14.16 -8.36 5.86
N ALA A 157 -13.64 -7.84 6.99
CA ALA A 157 -13.60 -6.40 7.26
C ALA A 157 -12.78 -5.63 6.22
N ASP A 158 -11.64 -6.16 5.76
CA ASP A 158 -10.82 -5.57 4.70
C ASP A 158 -11.62 -5.43 3.39
N GLY A 159 -12.33 -6.50 3.01
CA GLY A 159 -13.23 -6.48 1.85
C GLY A 159 -14.36 -5.46 1.96
N MET A 160 -14.99 -5.36 3.14
CA MET A 160 -16.07 -4.40 3.40
C MET A 160 -15.58 -2.95 3.36
N GLN A 161 -14.43 -2.65 4.01
CA GLN A 161 -13.82 -1.32 3.97
C GLN A 161 -13.53 -0.87 2.54
N GLU A 162 -13.09 -1.80 1.70
CA GLU A 162 -12.78 -1.48 0.31
C GLU A 162 -14.05 -1.16 -0.51
N GLN A 163 -15.12 -1.92 -0.29
CA GLN A 163 -16.42 -1.62 -0.90
C GLN A 163 -16.97 -0.27 -0.42
N GLN A 164 -16.89 0.01 0.88
CA GLN A 164 -17.33 1.28 1.46
C GLN A 164 -16.53 2.47 0.89
N ARG A 165 -15.20 2.37 0.80
CA ARG A 165 -14.36 3.42 0.18
C ARG A 165 -14.71 3.64 -1.29
N GLN A 166 -14.94 2.56 -2.03
CA GLN A 166 -15.36 2.67 -3.43
C GLN A 166 -16.71 3.38 -3.57
N GLN A 167 -17.68 3.09 -2.68
CA GLN A 167 -19.00 3.73 -2.68
C GLN A 167 -18.93 5.21 -2.26
N GLN A 168 -18.16 5.55 -1.22
CA GLN A 168 -18.11 6.89 -0.66
C GLN A 168 -17.23 7.86 -1.45
N ALA A 169 -16.06 7.39 -1.91
CA ALA A 169 -15.03 8.23 -2.51
C ALA A 169 -14.79 7.93 -4.00
N GLY A 170 -15.51 6.97 -4.58
CA GLY A 170 -15.31 6.52 -5.97
C GLY A 170 -13.95 5.85 -6.23
N LYS A 171 -13.16 5.60 -5.18
CA LYS A 171 -11.79 5.10 -5.24
C LYS A 171 -11.63 3.94 -4.27
N ASN A 172 -11.00 2.87 -4.73
CA ASN A 172 -10.50 1.78 -3.89
C ASN A 172 -9.00 2.01 -3.57
N LEU A 173 -8.48 1.40 -2.51
CA LEU A 173 -7.03 1.40 -2.28
C LEU A 173 -6.33 0.33 -3.14
N GLY A 174 -7.07 -0.68 -3.58
CA GLY A 174 -6.57 -1.91 -4.17
C GLY A 174 -6.05 -2.90 -3.15
N THR A 175 -6.66 -3.02 -1.96
CA THR A 175 -6.22 -4.00 -0.95
C THR A 175 -6.34 -5.43 -1.47
N THR A 176 -5.51 -6.33 -0.93
CA THR A 176 -5.54 -7.75 -1.30
C THR A 176 -6.71 -8.51 -0.67
N LYS A 177 -7.52 -7.85 0.18
CA LYS A 177 -8.62 -8.46 0.95
C LYS A 177 -8.15 -9.65 1.80
N LYS A 178 -6.89 -9.60 2.23
CA LYS A 178 -6.26 -10.63 3.05
C LYS A 178 -6.26 -10.28 4.54
N GLY A 179 -6.90 -9.18 4.94
CA GLY A 179 -7.05 -8.81 6.35
C GLY A 179 -5.80 -8.17 6.96
N ILE A 180 -4.81 -7.79 6.13
CA ILE A 180 -3.53 -7.23 6.59
C ILE A 180 -3.76 -5.90 7.31
N GLY A 181 -4.50 -4.98 6.68
CA GLY A 181 -4.81 -3.68 7.27
C GLY A 181 -5.55 -3.77 8.59
N PRO A 182 -6.70 -4.49 8.65
CA PRO A 182 -7.40 -4.71 9.91
C PRO A 182 -6.55 -5.37 10.99
N ALA A 183 -5.72 -6.37 10.67
CA ALA A 183 -4.84 -7.00 11.67
C ALA A 183 -3.77 -6.03 12.21
N TYR A 184 -3.13 -5.22 11.36
CA TYR A 184 -2.21 -4.17 11.82
C TYR A 184 -2.93 -3.07 12.61
N SER A 185 -4.18 -2.75 12.26
CA SER A 185 -5.03 -1.83 13.05
C SER A 185 -5.27 -2.38 14.45
N SER A 186 -5.60 -3.67 14.58
CA SER A 186 -5.78 -4.31 15.89
C SER A 186 -4.48 -4.36 16.71
N LYS A 187 -3.34 -4.57 16.04
CA LYS A 187 -2.01 -4.43 16.65
C LYS A 187 -1.78 -3.02 17.21
N ALA A 188 -2.09 -1.98 16.43
CA ALA A 188 -1.95 -0.59 16.85
C ALA A 188 -2.92 -0.21 17.99
N GLN A 189 -4.15 -0.74 17.95
CA GLN A 189 -5.15 -0.57 19.01
C GLN A 189 -4.81 -1.35 20.29
N ARG A 190 -3.94 -2.35 20.21
CA ARG A 190 -3.56 -3.28 21.28
C ARG A 190 -4.71 -4.21 21.70
N ASN A 191 -5.63 -4.51 20.78
CA ASN A 191 -6.69 -5.51 20.95
C ASN A 191 -6.47 -6.76 20.08
N GLY A 192 -5.43 -6.77 19.24
CA GLY A 192 -5.07 -7.93 18.43
C GLY A 192 -4.46 -9.08 19.24
N LEU A 193 -4.64 -10.30 18.74
CA LEU A 193 -4.09 -11.52 19.34
C LEU A 193 -2.86 -12.00 18.60
N ARG A 194 -1.95 -12.63 19.35
CA ARG A 194 -0.65 -13.10 18.89
C ARG A 194 -0.52 -14.62 19.00
N VAL A 195 0.52 -15.14 18.37
CA VAL A 195 0.88 -16.56 18.40
C VAL A 195 1.04 -17.07 19.84
N CYS A 196 1.68 -16.29 20.72
CA CYS A 196 1.85 -16.64 22.14
C CYS A 196 0.52 -16.83 22.86
N ASP A 197 -0.50 -16.05 22.50
CA ASP A 197 -1.81 -16.12 23.14
C ASP A 197 -2.51 -17.42 22.72
N LEU A 198 -2.40 -17.81 21.45
CA LEU A 198 -3.01 -19.04 20.92
C LEU A 198 -2.40 -20.33 21.48
N VAL A 199 -1.07 -20.40 21.65
CA VAL A 199 -0.37 -21.63 22.07
C VAL A 199 -0.23 -21.78 23.59
N SER A 200 -0.73 -20.80 24.35
CA SER A 200 -0.75 -20.79 25.81
C SER A 200 -2.06 -21.42 26.33
N ASP A 201 -2.72 -20.79 27.31
CA ASP A 201 -4.04 -21.17 27.79
C ASP A 201 -5.13 -20.80 26.78
N PHE A 202 -5.71 -21.82 26.15
CA PHE A 202 -6.73 -21.64 25.12
C PHE A 202 -8.03 -21.00 25.66
N SER A 203 -8.34 -21.17 26.95
CA SER A 203 -9.56 -20.58 27.54
C SER A 203 -9.47 -19.04 27.59
N VAL A 204 -8.29 -18.52 27.93
CA VAL A 204 -7.99 -17.08 27.91
C VAL A 204 -7.96 -16.56 26.47
N PHE A 205 -7.41 -17.33 25.54
CA PHE A 205 -7.44 -16.99 24.11
C PHE A 205 -8.88 -16.86 23.60
N GLU A 206 -9.74 -17.83 23.94
CA GLU A 206 -11.15 -17.85 23.55
C GLU A 206 -11.89 -16.60 24.03
N GLU A 207 -11.74 -16.21 25.31
CA GLU A 207 -12.37 -15.01 25.86
C GLU A 207 -11.95 -13.76 25.07
N ASN A 208 -10.64 -13.58 24.86
CA ASN A 208 -10.14 -12.42 24.14
C ASN A 208 -10.53 -12.42 22.66
N PHE A 209 -10.64 -13.59 22.03
CA PHE A 209 -11.11 -13.73 20.66
C PHE A 209 -12.57 -13.30 20.54
N ARG A 210 -13.44 -13.73 21.46
CA ARG A 210 -14.86 -13.32 21.50
C ARG A 210 -15.01 -11.81 21.67
N VAL A 211 -14.19 -11.19 22.53
CA VAL A 211 -14.16 -9.73 22.71
C VAL A 211 -13.74 -9.03 21.42
N LEU A 212 -12.68 -9.50 20.75
CA LEU A 212 -12.21 -8.92 19.50
C LEU A 212 -13.26 -9.07 18.38
N ALA A 213 -13.87 -10.25 18.24
CA ALA A 213 -14.93 -10.51 17.27
C ALA A 213 -16.14 -9.58 17.49
N SER A 214 -16.60 -9.43 18.73
CA SER A 214 -17.69 -8.51 19.10
C SER A 214 -17.35 -7.05 18.79
N HIS A 215 -16.09 -6.63 19.02
CA HIS A 215 -15.62 -5.30 18.63
C HIS A 215 -15.73 -5.09 17.11
N PHE A 216 -15.35 -6.08 16.30
CA PHE A 216 -15.49 -6.02 14.84
C PHE A 216 -16.96 -6.02 14.39
N GLN A 217 -17.85 -6.82 14.99
CA GLN A 217 -19.29 -6.77 14.71
C GLN A 217 -19.91 -5.41 15.02
N THR A 218 -19.45 -4.75 16.08
CA THR A 218 -19.91 -3.41 16.45
C THR A 218 -19.47 -2.37 15.42
N MET A 219 -18.23 -2.44 14.93
CA MET A 219 -17.72 -1.53 13.89
C MET A 219 -18.33 -1.81 12.51
N TYR A 220 -18.65 -3.07 12.23
CA TYR A 220 -19.18 -3.53 10.95
C TYR A 220 -20.49 -4.31 11.19
N PRO A 221 -21.65 -3.63 11.29
CA PRO A 221 -22.92 -4.27 11.65
C PRO A 221 -23.36 -5.42 10.71
N ASN A 222 -22.89 -5.40 9.46
CA ASN A 222 -23.19 -6.43 8.45
C ASN A 222 -22.16 -7.57 8.44
N LEU A 223 -21.18 -7.56 9.33
CA LEU A 223 -20.15 -8.59 9.43
C LEU A 223 -20.69 -9.78 10.25
N ASN A 224 -20.96 -10.88 9.55
CA ASN A 224 -21.26 -12.15 10.22
C ASN A 224 -19.97 -12.88 10.58
N ILE A 225 -19.86 -13.36 11.82
CA ILE A 225 -18.69 -14.09 12.32
C ILE A 225 -19.20 -15.38 12.97
N ASP A 226 -18.75 -16.53 12.45
CA ASP A 226 -18.95 -17.82 13.10
C ASP A 226 -17.85 -18.01 14.16
N VAL A 227 -18.11 -17.43 15.34
CA VAL A 227 -17.14 -17.37 16.44
C VAL A 227 -16.74 -18.77 16.91
N ASP A 228 -17.72 -19.66 17.10
CA ASP A 228 -17.47 -21.00 17.63
C ASP A 228 -16.75 -21.89 16.59
N GLY A 229 -17.14 -21.79 15.30
CA GLY A 229 -16.47 -22.49 14.22
C GLY A 229 -15.02 -22.06 14.02
N GLU A 230 -14.74 -20.74 14.06
CA GLU A 230 -13.37 -20.23 13.97
C GLU A 230 -12.51 -20.65 15.18
N LEU A 231 -13.07 -20.63 16.40
CA LEU A 231 -12.36 -21.09 17.60
C LEU A 231 -11.99 -22.56 17.53
N GLU A 232 -12.91 -23.43 17.10
CA GLU A 232 -12.63 -24.87 16.95
C GLU A 232 -11.51 -25.10 15.92
N GLN A 233 -11.54 -24.37 14.80
CA GLN A 233 -10.48 -24.44 13.79
C GLN A 233 -9.12 -23.96 14.36
N LEU A 234 -9.10 -22.85 15.09
CA LEU A 234 -7.91 -22.28 15.72
C LEU A 234 -7.31 -23.21 16.78
N LYS A 235 -8.16 -23.92 17.54
CA LYS A 235 -7.73 -24.95 18.49
C LYS A 235 -6.96 -26.07 17.80
N GLY A 236 -7.46 -26.54 16.65
CA GLY A 236 -6.75 -27.52 15.81
C GLY A 236 -5.41 -27.00 15.27
N TYR A 237 -5.31 -25.71 14.95
CA TYR A 237 -4.04 -25.10 14.54
C TYR A 237 -3.07 -24.89 15.70
N ALA A 238 -3.54 -24.61 16.92
CA ALA A 238 -2.69 -24.38 18.08
C ALA A 238 -1.72 -25.55 18.31
N GLU A 239 -2.22 -26.79 18.23
CA GLU A 239 -1.42 -28.01 18.40
C GLU A 239 -0.36 -28.19 17.31
N LYS A 240 -0.72 -27.89 16.05
CA LYS A 240 0.21 -27.95 14.91
C LYS A 240 1.26 -26.83 14.96
N LEU A 241 0.88 -25.68 15.48
CA LEU A 241 1.71 -24.48 15.54
C LEU A 241 2.73 -24.56 16.67
N ARG A 242 2.35 -25.10 17.83
CA ARG A 242 3.17 -25.19 19.05
C ARG A 242 4.63 -25.62 18.83
N PRO A 243 4.96 -26.69 18.06
CA PRO A 243 6.36 -27.08 17.83
C PRO A 243 7.18 -26.10 16.96
N LEU A 244 6.51 -25.22 16.22
CA LEU A 244 7.12 -24.23 15.35
C LEU A 244 7.42 -22.92 16.12
N VAL A 245 6.75 -22.67 17.24
CA VAL A 245 6.85 -21.42 17.99
C VAL A 245 8.15 -21.33 18.79
N THR A 246 8.75 -20.16 18.81
CA THR A 246 9.92 -19.84 19.63
C THR A 246 9.88 -18.39 20.12
N ASP A 247 10.64 -18.06 21.17
CA ASP A 247 10.90 -16.65 21.51
C ASP A 247 11.73 -16.05 20.36
N GLY A 248 11.07 -15.27 19.51
CA GLY A 248 11.68 -14.75 18.30
C GLY A 248 12.85 -13.80 18.55
N VAL A 249 12.76 -12.97 19.60
CA VAL A 249 13.80 -11.99 19.94
C VAL A 249 15.04 -12.70 20.45
N TYR A 250 14.86 -13.67 21.35
CA TYR A 250 15.97 -14.46 21.88
C TYR A 250 16.59 -15.36 20.81
N PHE A 251 15.79 -15.95 19.93
CA PHE A 251 16.26 -16.73 18.79
C PHE A 251 17.19 -15.89 17.90
N MET A 252 16.75 -14.68 17.53
CA MET A 252 17.56 -13.77 16.71
C MET A 252 18.79 -13.28 17.46
N HIS A 253 18.67 -12.91 18.74
CA HIS A 253 19.81 -12.50 19.55
C HIS A 253 20.90 -13.58 19.59
N LYS A 254 20.52 -14.85 19.79
CA LYS A 254 21.46 -15.99 19.73
C LYS A 254 22.09 -16.17 18.36
N ALA A 255 21.31 -16.00 17.28
CA ALA A 255 21.84 -16.08 15.93
C ALA A 255 22.85 -14.94 15.63
N LEU A 256 22.64 -13.76 16.19
CA LEU A 256 23.50 -12.59 16.00
C LEU A 256 24.81 -12.66 16.79
N THR A 257 24.75 -13.16 18.02
CA THR A 257 25.86 -13.13 18.99
C THR A 257 26.60 -14.45 19.14
N GLY A 258 26.07 -15.53 18.56
CA GLY A 258 26.67 -16.86 18.61
C GLY A 258 27.75 -17.08 17.53
N PRO A 259 28.00 -18.36 17.18
CA PRO A 259 28.93 -18.72 16.12
C PRO A 259 28.59 -18.05 14.78
N SER A 260 29.57 -17.96 13.89
CA SER A 260 29.37 -17.30 12.59
C SER A 260 28.20 -17.90 11.82
N LYS A 261 27.25 -17.05 11.43
CA LYS A 261 26.05 -17.40 10.65
C LYS A 261 25.76 -16.34 9.59
N LYS A 262 25.37 -16.80 8.41
CA LYS A 262 24.81 -15.99 7.32
C LYS A 262 23.30 -15.88 7.51
N ILE A 263 22.84 -14.68 7.84
CA ILE A 263 21.42 -14.39 8.06
C ILE A 263 20.92 -13.54 6.89
N LEU A 264 19.90 -14.03 6.19
CA LEU A 264 19.24 -13.35 5.08
C LEU A 264 17.83 -12.92 5.48
N VAL A 265 17.45 -11.69 5.13
CA VAL A 265 16.11 -11.15 5.33
C VAL A 265 15.44 -10.90 4.00
N GLU A 266 14.32 -11.58 3.81
CA GLU A 266 13.40 -11.43 2.68
C GLU A 266 12.39 -10.32 2.99
N GLY A 267 12.59 -9.15 2.38
CA GLY A 267 11.65 -8.04 2.48
C GLY A 267 10.37 -8.29 1.69
N ALA A 268 9.21 -8.09 2.33
CA ALA A 268 7.91 -8.11 1.67
C ALA A 268 7.59 -6.75 1.02
N ASN A 269 6.82 -6.77 -0.07
CA ASN A 269 6.42 -5.57 -0.83
C ASN A 269 7.63 -4.71 -1.23
N ALA A 270 7.56 -3.38 -1.17
CA ALA A 270 8.63 -2.50 -1.62
C ALA A 270 8.56 -1.13 -0.93
N ALA A 271 9.63 -0.34 -1.06
CA ALA A 271 9.79 0.95 -0.40
C ALA A 271 8.62 1.91 -0.66
N LEU A 272 8.10 1.99 -1.89
CA LEU A 272 6.98 2.91 -2.18
C LEU A 272 5.59 2.38 -1.80
N LEU A 273 5.54 1.18 -1.23
CA LEU A 273 4.37 0.62 -0.55
C LEU A 273 4.51 0.66 0.97
N ASP A 274 5.59 1.23 1.51
CA ASP A 274 5.78 1.40 2.95
C ASP A 274 4.68 2.31 3.54
N ILE A 275 4.21 2.01 4.74
CA ILE A 275 3.15 2.77 5.42
C ILE A 275 3.53 4.24 5.68
N ASP A 276 4.81 4.52 5.95
CA ASP A 276 5.31 5.86 6.28
C ASP A 276 5.91 6.57 5.06
N PHE A 277 6.66 5.82 4.25
CA PHE A 277 7.49 6.38 3.17
C PHE A 277 6.92 6.13 1.77
N GLY A 278 5.86 5.35 1.64
CA GLY A 278 5.24 5.05 0.36
C GLY A 278 4.30 6.13 -0.14
N THR A 279 3.63 5.86 -1.27
CA THR A 279 2.62 6.79 -1.82
C THR A 279 1.29 6.73 -1.08
N TYR A 280 1.28 7.14 0.18
CA TYR A 280 0.11 7.12 1.05
C TYR A 280 -1.08 7.88 0.40
N PRO A 281 -2.32 7.35 0.47
CA PRO A 281 -2.76 6.16 1.20
C PRO A 281 -2.63 4.83 0.43
N PHE A 282 -2.06 4.82 -0.78
CA PHE A 282 -1.97 3.63 -1.63
C PHE A 282 -0.71 2.81 -1.32
N VAL A 283 -0.67 2.32 -0.09
CA VAL A 283 0.46 1.63 0.53
C VAL A 283 -0.05 0.38 1.26
N THR A 284 0.87 -0.48 1.71
CA THR A 284 0.52 -1.52 2.69
C THR A 284 0.53 -0.96 4.10
N SER A 285 0.14 -1.77 5.09
CA SER A 285 0.04 -1.40 6.50
C SER A 285 1.30 -1.76 7.30
N SER A 286 2.41 -2.05 6.63
CA SER A 286 3.68 -2.45 7.24
C SER A 286 4.85 -1.60 6.74
N ASN A 287 5.93 -1.56 7.53
CA ASN A 287 7.19 -0.96 7.09
C ASN A 287 7.95 -1.92 6.17
N CYS A 288 8.03 -1.58 4.89
CA CYS A 288 8.70 -2.33 3.83
C CYS A 288 10.15 -1.87 3.60
N THR A 289 10.62 -0.96 4.44
CA THR A 289 11.96 -0.38 4.44
C THR A 289 12.87 -1.06 5.47
N VAL A 290 14.16 -0.70 5.46
CA VAL A 290 15.20 -1.30 6.33
C VAL A 290 14.87 -1.20 7.82
N GLY A 291 14.15 -0.15 8.24
CA GLY A 291 13.68 0.00 9.62
C GLY A 291 12.73 -1.13 10.07
N GLY A 292 11.95 -1.68 9.14
CA GLY A 292 11.07 -2.83 9.36
C GLY A 292 11.83 -4.11 9.72
N VAL A 293 13.09 -4.23 9.33
CA VAL A 293 13.96 -5.37 9.72
C VAL A 293 14.25 -5.32 11.22
N CYS A 294 14.60 -4.13 11.74
CA CYS A 294 14.87 -3.94 13.16
C CYS A 294 13.63 -4.24 14.01
N THR A 295 12.51 -3.60 13.69
CA THR A 295 11.27 -3.72 14.48
C THR A 295 10.60 -5.09 14.30
N GLY A 296 10.76 -5.71 13.13
CA GLY A 296 10.14 -6.99 12.80
C GLY A 296 10.88 -8.23 13.29
N LEU A 297 12.16 -8.11 13.65
CA LEU A 297 12.99 -9.21 14.14
C LEU A 297 13.58 -8.98 15.54
N GLY A 298 13.44 -7.78 16.11
CA GLY A 298 14.09 -7.42 17.36
C GLY A 298 15.62 -7.27 17.23
N VAL A 299 16.08 -6.82 16.06
CA VAL A 299 17.51 -6.72 15.72
C VAL A 299 17.98 -5.27 15.89
N PRO A 300 19.09 -5.01 16.62
CA PRO A 300 19.65 -3.67 16.70
C PRO A 300 20.17 -3.20 15.33
N PRO A 301 20.02 -1.91 14.97
CA PRO A 301 20.49 -1.39 13.67
C PRO A 301 21.97 -1.66 13.41
N SER A 302 22.80 -1.71 14.46
CA SER A 302 24.22 -2.04 14.36
C SER A 302 24.51 -3.43 13.77
N HIS A 303 23.53 -4.35 13.77
CA HIS A 303 23.68 -5.69 13.19
C HIS A 303 23.19 -5.78 11.74
N ILE A 304 22.67 -4.69 11.16
CA ILE A 304 22.39 -4.64 9.73
C ILE A 304 23.72 -4.55 8.96
N GLY A 305 23.89 -5.44 7.99
CA GLY A 305 25.05 -5.50 7.10
C GLY A 305 24.70 -4.97 5.71
N ARG A 306 24.78 -5.85 4.71
CA ARG A 306 24.48 -5.50 3.32
C ARG A 306 22.97 -5.33 3.13
N VAL A 307 22.58 -4.27 2.44
CA VAL A 307 21.18 -3.99 2.07
C VAL A 307 21.12 -3.88 0.55
N TYR A 308 20.54 -4.88 -0.10
CA TYR A 308 20.34 -4.91 -1.54
C TYR A 308 18.99 -4.30 -1.92
N GLY A 309 19.03 -3.24 -2.73
CA GLY A 309 17.83 -2.65 -3.34
C GLY A 309 17.52 -3.29 -4.67
N VAL A 310 16.44 -4.05 -4.78
CA VAL A 310 16.03 -4.67 -6.04
C VAL A 310 15.26 -3.64 -6.87
N VAL A 311 15.83 -3.29 -8.01
CA VAL A 311 15.30 -2.29 -8.95
C VAL A 311 15.02 -3.01 -10.26
N LYS A 312 13.82 -2.86 -10.79
CA LYS A 312 13.51 -3.31 -12.14
C LYS A 312 13.97 -2.26 -13.14
N ALA A 313 14.47 -2.68 -14.30
CA ALA A 313 14.94 -1.79 -15.39
C ALA A 313 13.85 -0.85 -15.96
N TYR A 314 12.61 -1.02 -15.53
CA TYR A 314 11.48 -0.14 -15.80
C TYR A 314 10.55 -0.18 -14.59
N THR A 315 9.58 0.72 -14.51
CA THR A 315 8.72 0.83 -13.33
C THR A 315 7.37 0.16 -13.58
N THR A 316 6.81 -0.48 -12.55
CA THR A 316 5.42 -0.95 -12.59
C THR A 316 4.68 -0.62 -11.32
N ARG A 317 3.37 -0.49 -11.42
CA ARG A 317 2.48 -0.26 -10.28
C ARG A 317 1.20 -1.08 -10.42
N VAL A 318 0.74 -1.64 -9.32
CA VAL A 318 -0.60 -2.25 -9.21
C VAL A 318 -1.53 -1.30 -8.49
N GLY A 319 -2.75 -1.15 -9.00
CA GLY A 319 -3.77 -0.31 -8.38
C GLY A 319 -3.69 1.16 -8.78
N VAL A 320 -4.49 1.96 -8.08
CA VAL A 320 -4.65 3.39 -8.32
C VAL A 320 -3.52 4.20 -7.67
N GLY A 321 -3.45 5.49 -8.00
CA GLY A 321 -2.47 6.45 -7.49
C GLY A 321 -1.50 6.94 -8.56
N ALA A 322 -0.77 8.02 -8.26
CA ALA A 322 0.12 8.67 -9.23
C ALA A 322 1.24 7.74 -9.71
N PHE A 323 1.57 7.84 -10.99
CA PHE A 323 2.68 7.11 -11.57
C PHE A 323 3.36 8.04 -12.59
N PRO A 324 4.34 8.85 -12.14
CA PRO A 324 4.89 9.94 -12.95
C PRO A 324 5.46 9.50 -14.30
N THR A 325 6.05 8.30 -14.34
CA THR A 325 6.69 7.72 -15.52
C THR A 325 5.81 6.71 -16.28
N GLU A 326 4.52 6.63 -15.95
CA GLU A 326 3.57 5.74 -16.64
C GLU A 326 3.53 5.99 -18.14
N GLN A 327 3.44 4.91 -18.90
CA GLN A 327 3.26 4.95 -20.36
C GLN A 327 1.91 4.32 -20.69
N ASP A 328 0.92 5.17 -21.01
CA ASP A 328 -0.38 4.75 -21.55
C ASP A 328 -0.34 4.80 -23.09
N ASN A 329 0.59 4.03 -23.67
CA ASN A 329 0.88 3.95 -25.10
C ASN A 329 1.55 2.60 -25.44
N ASP A 330 1.95 2.43 -26.70
CA ASP A 330 2.56 1.20 -27.21
C ASP A 330 3.80 0.73 -26.43
N ILE A 331 4.58 1.65 -25.84
CA ILE A 331 5.72 1.30 -24.98
C ILE A 331 5.23 0.63 -23.70
N GLY A 332 4.19 1.18 -23.06
CA GLY A 332 3.59 0.60 -21.87
C GLY A 332 3.07 -0.81 -22.11
N ASP A 333 2.39 -1.02 -23.22
CA ASP A 333 1.90 -2.34 -23.64
C ASP A 333 3.04 -3.32 -23.98
N LEU A 334 4.13 -2.83 -24.60
CA LEU A 334 5.33 -3.62 -24.88
C LEU A 334 6.01 -4.07 -23.59
N LEU A 335 6.25 -3.16 -22.64
CA LEU A 335 6.85 -3.46 -21.34
C LEU A 335 5.98 -4.46 -20.56
N GLN A 336 4.66 -4.28 -20.60
CA GLN A 336 3.72 -5.15 -19.91
C GLN A 336 3.69 -6.57 -20.50
N SER A 337 3.63 -6.68 -21.83
CA SER A 337 3.57 -7.96 -22.54
C SER A 337 4.88 -8.75 -22.42
N ARG A 338 6.03 -8.13 -22.76
CA ARG A 338 7.35 -8.76 -22.64
C ARG A 338 7.68 -9.10 -21.18
N GLY A 339 7.40 -8.18 -20.26
CA GLY A 339 7.64 -8.35 -18.84
C GLY A 339 6.69 -9.31 -18.13
N ARG A 340 5.64 -9.79 -18.82
CA ARG A 340 4.52 -10.58 -18.28
C ARG A 340 3.94 -9.94 -17.01
N GLU A 341 3.64 -8.65 -17.11
CA GLU A 341 3.23 -7.83 -15.98
C GLU A 341 1.73 -7.98 -15.66
N PHE A 342 1.40 -9.17 -15.18
CA PHE A 342 0.08 -9.57 -14.71
C PHE A 342 0.19 -10.14 -13.29
N GLY A 343 -0.81 -9.87 -12.45
CA GLY A 343 -0.89 -10.45 -11.11
C GLY A 343 -1.08 -11.97 -11.19
N VAL A 344 -0.24 -12.74 -10.49
CA VAL A 344 -0.26 -14.22 -10.53
C VAL A 344 -1.58 -14.78 -10.01
N THR A 345 -2.13 -14.19 -8.93
CA THR A 345 -3.40 -14.64 -8.34
C THR A 345 -4.63 -13.98 -8.97
N THR A 346 -4.54 -12.70 -9.34
CA THR A 346 -5.71 -11.90 -9.73
C THR A 346 -5.85 -11.74 -11.25
N GLY A 347 -4.81 -12.04 -12.03
CA GLY A 347 -4.75 -11.75 -13.47
C GLY A 347 -4.73 -10.26 -13.81
N ARG A 348 -4.70 -9.36 -12.82
CA ARG A 348 -4.81 -7.91 -13.05
C ARG A 348 -3.57 -7.41 -13.80
N ARG A 349 -3.81 -6.68 -14.90
CA ARG A 349 -2.78 -5.93 -15.64
C ARG A 349 -2.07 -4.93 -14.70
N ARG A 350 -0.74 -4.92 -14.70
CA ARG A 350 0.04 -3.89 -14.01
C ARG A 350 0.26 -2.69 -14.94
N ARG A 351 0.18 -1.49 -14.38
CA ARG A 351 0.57 -0.26 -15.08
C ARG A 351 2.08 -0.28 -15.27
N CYS A 352 2.56 0.10 -16.44
CA CYS A 352 3.98 0.06 -16.80
C CYS A 352 4.46 1.45 -17.22
N GLY A 353 5.73 1.73 -16.93
CA GLY A 353 6.33 3.03 -17.19
C GLY A 353 7.84 2.95 -17.24
N TRP A 354 8.47 4.04 -17.64
CA TRP A 354 9.93 4.15 -17.69
C TRP A 354 10.58 3.98 -16.31
N LEU A 355 11.88 3.71 -16.28
CA LEU A 355 12.63 3.76 -15.03
C LEU A 355 12.60 5.18 -14.48
N ASP A 356 12.41 5.30 -13.17
CA ASP A 356 12.33 6.55 -12.47
C ASP A 356 13.42 6.59 -11.39
N LEU A 357 14.43 7.40 -11.60
CA LEU A 357 15.56 7.47 -10.68
C LEU A 357 15.32 8.46 -9.54
N VAL A 358 14.35 9.38 -9.65
CA VAL A 358 13.96 10.24 -8.53
C VAL A 358 13.39 9.40 -7.40
N LEU A 359 12.52 8.44 -7.71
CA LEU A 359 11.96 7.55 -6.71
C LEU A 359 12.96 6.51 -6.19
N VAL A 360 13.85 5.98 -7.04
CA VAL A 360 14.87 5.01 -6.60
C VAL A 360 15.89 5.69 -5.70
N ARG A 361 16.28 6.94 -5.99
CA ARG A 361 17.11 7.76 -5.11
C ARG A 361 16.43 8.01 -3.77
N TYR A 362 15.14 8.34 -3.76
CA TYR A 362 14.38 8.46 -2.53
C TYR A 362 14.34 7.14 -1.72
N ALA A 363 14.09 6.00 -2.38
CA ALA A 363 14.14 4.69 -1.74
C ALA A 363 15.54 4.39 -1.16
N HIS A 364 16.61 4.79 -1.86
CA HIS A 364 17.98 4.68 -1.37
C HIS A 364 18.22 5.55 -0.13
N MET A 365 17.74 6.81 -0.11
CA MET A 365 17.87 7.70 1.05
C MET A 365 17.28 7.07 2.33
N VAL A 366 16.13 6.39 2.20
CA VAL A 366 15.47 5.74 3.34
C VAL A 366 16.15 4.43 3.76
N ASN A 367 16.64 3.65 2.79
CA ASN A 367 17.10 2.29 3.05
C ASN A 367 18.61 2.13 3.17
N GLY A 368 19.40 3.11 2.72
CA GLY A 368 20.86 3.03 2.70
C GLY A 368 21.38 1.83 1.91
N PHE A 369 20.88 1.62 0.68
CA PHE A 369 21.30 0.47 -0.14
C PHE A 369 22.81 0.42 -0.31
N THR A 370 23.41 -0.73 0.01
CA THR A 370 24.84 -0.97 -0.20
C THR A 370 25.15 -1.40 -1.64
N ALA A 371 24.14 -1.95 -2.33
CA ALA A 371 24.18 -2.28 -3.74
C ALA A 371 22.76 -2.40 -4.29
N ILE A 372 22.60 -2.21 -5.60
CA ILE A 372 21.36 -2.42 -6.33
C ILE A 372 21.40 -3.79 -7.02
N ALA A 373 20.27 -4.49 -7.09
CA ALA A 373 20.10 -5.65 -7.95
C ALA A 373 19.18 -5.26 -9.11
N LEU A 374 19.74 -5.03 -10.30
CA LEU A 374 18.96 -4.64 -11.47
C LEU A 374 18.33 -5.88 -12.13
N THR A 375 17.02 -5.85 -12.34
CA THR A 375 16.27 -6.99 -12.89
C THR A 375 15.52 -6.63 -14.17
N LYS A 376 15.20 -7.67 -14.96
CA LYS A 376 14.41 -7.58 -16.20
C LYS A 376 14.99 -6.62 -17.24
N LEU A 377 16.32 -6.56 -17.36
CA LEU A 377 17.01 -5.76 -18.38
C LEU A 377 16.65 -6.24 -19.80
N ASP A 378 16.50 -7.55 -19.97
CA ASP A 378 16.09 -8.24 -21.21
C ASP A 378 14.75 -7.78 -21.80
N ILE A 379 13.91 -7.16 -20.98
CA ILE A 379 12.64 -6.61 -21.43
C ILE A 379 12.84 -5.40 -22.34
N LEU A 380 13.95 -4.67 -22.17
CA LEU A 380 14.30 -3.49 -22.96
C LEU A 380 15.04 -3.83 -24.26
N ASP A 381 15.37 -5.10 -24.50
CA ASP A 381 16.17 -5.58 -25.64
C ASP A 381 15.70 -5.12 -27.02
N THR A 382 14.40 -4.87 -27.19
CA THR A 382 13.80 -4.54 -28.50
C THR A 382 13.65 -3.04 -28.74
N LEU A 383 13.98 -2.20 -27.76
CA LEU A 383 13.80 -0.75 -27.86
C LEU A 383 15.01 -0.12 -28.54
N SER A 384 14.76 0.83 -29.44
CA SER A 384 15.80 1.67 -30.07
C SER A 384 16.22 2.85 -29.20
N GLU A 385 15.33 3.31 -28.33
CA GLU A 385 15.56 4.38 -27.36
C GLU A 385 14.87 4.04 -26.04
N ILE A 386 15.51 4.40 -24.93
CA ILE A 386 15.02 4.14 -23.58
C ILE A 386 15.03 5.47 -22.83
N LYS A 387 13.89 5.86 -22.25
CA LYS A 387 13.82 7.06 -21.41
C LYS A 387 13.94 6.70 -19.94
N VAL A 388 14.59 7.58 -19.17
CA VAL A 388 14.75 7.45 -17.72
C VAL A 388 14.38 8.77 -17.05
N GLY A 389 13.44 8.75 -16.10
CA GLY A 389 13.03 9.94 -15.35
C GLY A 389 14.12 10.34 -14.34
N ILE A 390 14.65 11.55 -14.45
CA ILE A 390 15.80 12.03 -13.66
C ILE A 390 15.49 13.20 -12.73
N ALA A 391 14.43 13.95 -13.00
CA ALA A 391 14.02 15.09 -12.19
C ALA A 391 12.52 15.31 -12.28
N TYR A 392 11.97 15.96 -11.25
CA TYR A 392 10.57 16.36 -11.16
C TYR A 392 10.45 17.87 -11.11
N THR A 393 9.46 18.40 -11.83
CA THR A 393 9.02 19.79 -11.74
C THR A 393 7.53 19.85 -11.44
N VAL A 394 7.10 20.86 -10.68
CA VAL A 394 5.69 21.18 -10.45
C VAL A 394 5.53 22.69 -10.65
N ASP A 395 4.61 23.09 -11.53
CA ASP A 395 4.37 24.50 -11.87
C ASP A 395 5.67 25.24 -12.26
N GLY A 396 6.53 24.57 -13.05
CA GLY A 396 7.83 25.08 -13.50
C GLY A 396 8.95 25.12 -12.45
N LYS A 397 8.71 24.65 -11.21
CA LYS A 397 9.72 24.63 -10.13
C LYS A 397 10.28 23.21 -9.93
N PRO A 398 11.60 23.03 -9.85
CA PRO A 398 12.19 21.74 -9.55
C PRO A 398 11.85 21.28 -8.13
N LEU A 399 11.66 19.98 -7.96
CA LEU A 399 11.55 19.34 -6.65
C LEU A 399 12.87 18.66 -6.27
N ASP A 400 13.33 18.91 -5.05
CA ASP A 400 14.58 18.32 -4.54
C ASP A 400 14.43 16.82 -4.23
N SER A 401 13.22 16.39 -3.87
CA SER A 401 12.91 15.03 -3.44
C SER A 401 11.55 14.54 -3.93
N PHE A 402 11.31 13.24 -3.77
CA PHE A 402 10.01 12.63 -4.02
C PHE A 402 8.93 13.28 -3.12
N PRO A 403 7.80 13.77 -3.68
CA PRO A 403 6.78 14.47 -2.90
C PRO A 403 5.92 13.49 -2.09
N ALA A 404 5.64 13.84 -0.82
CA ALA A 404 4.81 13.03 0.06
C ALA A 404 3.30 13.16 -0.24
N ASN A 405 2.86 14.33 -0.68
CA ASN A 405 1.45 14.58 -0.98
C ASN A 405 1.08 14.04 -2.38
N MET A 406 0.00 13.25 -2.44
CA MET A 406 -0.46 12.62 -3.68
C MET A 406 -0.90 13.64 -4.74
N ASP A 407 -1.52 14.75 -4.36
CA ASP A 407 -1.98 15.78 -5.31
C ASP A 407 -0.79 16.50 -5.96
N VAL A 408 0.30 16.69 -5.21
CA VAL A 408 1.58 17.19 -5.76
C VAL A 408 2.17 16.15 -6.70
N LEU A 409 2.24 14.87 -6.29
CA LEU A 409 2.79 13.79 -7.12
C LEU A 409 2.01 13.60 -8.44
N MET A 410 0.69 13.83 -8.44
CA MET A 410 -0.16 13.80 -9.64
C MET A 410 0.11 14.94 -10.63
N LYS A 411 0.70 16.06 -10.17
CA LYS A 411 1.03 17.23 -10.99
C LYS A 411 2.48 17.27 -11.44
N VAL A 412 3.27 16.27 -11.04
CA VAL A 412 4.68 16.20 -11.40
C VAL A 412 4.83 16.06 -12.91
N GLU A 413 5.61 16.96 -13.49
CA GLU A 413 6.18 16.83 -14.81
C GLU A 413 7.57 16.19 -14.68
N VAL A 414 7.79 15.13 -15.46
CA VAL A 414 9.05 14.37 -15.41
C VAL A 414 10.00 14.87 -16.48
N THR A 415 11.23 15.20 -16.08
CA THR A 415 12.35 15.38 -17.00
C THR A 415 12.99 14.03 -17.27
N TYR A 416 13.15 13.69 -18.55
CA TYR A 416 13.72 12.42 -18.99
C TYR A 416 15.10 12.60 -19.62
N GLU A 417 16.01 11.69 -19.29
CA GLU A 417 17.18 11.42 -20.11
C GLU A 417 16.83 10.34 -21.14
N THR A 418 17.23 10.51 -22.40
CA THR A 418 17.01 9.52 -23.46
C THR A 418 18.32 8.84 -23.80
N LEU A 419 18.38 7.52 -23.59
CA LEU A 419 19.54 6.69 -23.85
C LEU A 419 19.32 5.83 -25.09
N PRO A 420 20.36 5.53 -25.88
CA PRO A 420 20.24 4.61 -26.99
C PRO A 420 19.93 3.20 -26.48
N GLY A 421 18.95 2.55 -27.07
CA GLY A 421 18.69 1.13 -26.85
C GLY A 421 19.68 0.24 -27.60
N TRP A 422 19.68 -1.06 -27.30
CA TRP A 422 20.65 -2.01 -27.87
C TRP A 422 20.08 -2.93 -28.95
N CYS A 423 18.76 -3.01 -29.14
CA CYS A 423 18.10 -3.76 -30.21
C CYS A 423 18.59 -5.21 -30.41
N CYS A 424 19.06 -5.88 -29.36
CA CYS A 424 19.57 -7.25 -29.41
C CYS A 424 19.32 -7.98 -28.10
N SER A 425 19.35 -9.31 -28.14
CA SER A 425 19.00 -10.12 -26.96
C SER A 425 20.12 -10.14 -25.92
N THR A 426 19.77 -9.95 -24.65
CA THR A 426 20.69 -10.06 -23.49
C THR A 426 20.44 -11.32 -22.65
N GLU A 427 19.47 -12.18 -23.00
CA GLU A 427 19.10 -13.37 -22.21
C GLU A 427 20.27 -14.38 -22.03
N GLY A 428 21.20 -14.40 -22.98
CA GLY A 428 22.39 -15.24 -22.99
C GLY A 428 23.54 -14.73 -22.11
N ALA A 429 23.54 -13.45 -21.73
CA ALA A 429 24.66 -12.82 -21.01
C ALA A 429 24.86 -13.44 -19.62
N ARG A 430 26.10 -13.75 -19.26
CA ARG A 430 26.49 -14.31 -17.96
C ARG A 430 27.54 -13.47 -17.24
N THR A 431 28.31 -12.69 -17.98
CA THR A 431 29.24 -11.68 -17.47
C THR A 431 28.77 -10.27 -17.83
N PHE A 432 29.31 -9.25 -17.18
CA PHE A 432 29.02 -7.86 -17.53
C PHE A 432 29.51 -7.51 -18.94
N ASP A 433 30.65 -8.08 -19.35
CA ASP A 433 31.26 -7.85 -20.67
C ASP A 433 30.48 -8.52 -21.81
N ASP A 434 29.65 -9.54 -21.52
CA ASP A 434 28.75 -10.14 -22.51
C ASP A 434 27.62 -9.19 -22.93
N LEU A 435 27.38 -8.12 -22.17
CA LEU A 435 26.30 -7.16 -22.46
C LEU A 435 26.71 -6.22 -23.59
N PRO A 436 25.77 -5.81 -24.46
CA PRO A 436 25.99 -4.76 -25.43
C PRO A 436 26.46 -3.46 -24.77
N PRO A 437 27.32 -2.65 -25.42
CA PRO A 437 27.84 -1.41 -24.85
C PRO A 437 26.75 -0.47 -24.32
N GLN A 438 25.60 -0.38 -25.01
CA GLN A 438 24.47 0.46 -24.61
C GLN A 438 23.76 -0.08 -23.37
N ALA A 439 23.66 -1.40 -23.21
CA ALA A 439 23.12 -2.03 -22.00
C ALA A 439 24.06 -1.80 -20.80
N GLN A 440 25.37 -1.91 -21.01
CA GLN A 440 26.35 -1.57 -19.99
C GLN A 440 26.29 -0.08 -19.61
N ALA A 441 26.12 0.81 -20.60
CA ALA A 441 25.96 2.25 -20.37
C ALA A 441 24.67 2.56 -19.59
N TYR A 442 23.58 1.86 -19.85
CA TYR A 442 22.34 1.97 -19.09
C TYR A 442 22.54 1.62 -17.60
N ILE A 443 23.28 0.55 -17.32
CA ILE A 443 23.61 0.17 -15.94
C ILE A 443 24.49 1.23 -15.27
N ARG A 444 25.56 1.66 -15.94
CA ARG A 444 26.48 2.70 -15.42
C ARG A 444 25.75 4.02 -15.16
N PHE A 445 24.83 4.41 -16.04
CA PHE A 445 23.99 5.59 -15.84
C PHE A 445 23.18 5.53 -14.54
N ILE A 446 22.62 4.37 -14.21
CA ILE A 446 21.91 4.15 -12.94
C ILE A 446 22.87 4.25 -11.75
N GLU A 447 24.05 3.61 -11.84
CA GLU A 447 25.08 3.64 -10.79
C GLU A 447 25.57 5.07 -10.52
N GLU A 448 25.88 5.82 -11.58
CA GLU A 448 26.35 7.20 -11.53
C GLU A 448 25.29 8.13 -10.96
N PHE A 449 24.02 7.97 -11.35
CA PHE A 449 22.95 8.80 -10.81
C PHE A 449 22.70 8.53 -9.32
N LEU A 450 22.72 7.25 -8.91
CA LEU A 450 22.42 6.85 -7.52
C LEU A 450 23.63 6.95 -6.58
N GLN A 451 24.85 6.94 -7.12
CA GLN A 451 26.11 6.78 -6.36
C GLN A 451 26.14 5.47 -5.56
N VAL A 452 25.54 4.41 -6.09
CA VAL A 452 25.45 3.07 -5.51
C VAL A 452 25.79 2.02 -6.56
N PRO A 453 26.66 1.02 -6.30
CA PRO A 453 26.98 -0.03 -7.26
C PRO A 453 25.75 -0.89 -7.63
N ALA A 454 25.64 -1.31 -8.89
CA ALA A 454 24.60 -2.18 -9.42
C ALA A 454 25.16 -3.58 -9.74
N LEU A 455 24.54 -4.61 -9.17
CA LEU A 455 24.79 -6.03 -9.39
C LEU A 455 23.72 -6.59 -10.33
N MET A 456 24.12 -7.45 -11.27
CA MET A 456 23.21 -8.10 -12.21
C MET A 456 23.05 -9.59 -11.87
N ASN A 457 21.80 -10.07 -11.84
CA ASN A 457 21.49 -11.49 -11.58
C ASN A 457 21.36 -12.24 -12.91
N THR A 458 22.39 -13.01 -13.30
CA THR A 458 22.37 -13.86 -14.51
C THR A 458 22.08 -15.32 -14.15
N ARG A 459 21.19 -15.97 -14.92
CA ARG A 459 20.64 -17.31 -14.63
C ARG A 459 21.73 -18.40 -14.78
N ARG A 460 22.14 -19.06 -13.69
CA ARG A 460 22.85 -20.36 -13.76
C ARG A 460 21.83 -21.50 -13.87
N ARG A 461 21.79 -22.23 -14.99
CA ARG A 461 21.20 -23.58 -15.03
C ARG A 461 22.26 -24.61 -14.67
N HIS A 462 21.88 -25.61 -13.89
CA HIS A 462 22.73 -26.69 -13.39
C HIS A 462 23.61 -27.33 -14.48
N THR A 463 24.92 -27.23 -14.29
CA THR A 463 25.92 -28.18 -14.80
C THR A 463 26.86 -28.54 -13.65
N PRO A 464 27.32 -29.80 -13.54
CA PRO A 464 28.14 -30.20 -12.40
C PRO A 464 29.58 -29.71 -12.57
N ARG A 465 30.04 -28.98 -11.53
CA ARG A 465 31.44 -28.66 -11.17
C ARG A 465 32.40 -28.23 -12.29
N SER A 466 32.67 -26.93 -12.34
CA SER A 466 34.05 -26.42 -12.48
C SER A 466 34.22 -25.18 -11.60
N ASN A 467 35.35 -25.13 -10.89
CA ASN A 467 35.74 -24.01 -10.03
C ASN A 467 36.03 -22.79 -10.90
N GLN A 468 35.21 -21.75 -10.81
CA GLN A 468 35.60 -20.36 -11.05
C GLN A 468 34.52 -19.43 -10.44
N GLU A 469 34.97 -18.63 -9.48
CA GLU A 469 34.22 -17.56 -8.85
C GLU A 469 33.96 -16.45 -9.87
N GLY A 470 32.70 -16.06 -10.03
CA GLY A 470 32.28 -15.04 -10.99
C GLY A 470 30.96 -14.42 -10.56
N VAL A 471 30.97 -13.78 -9.39
CA VAL A 471 30.00 -12.73 -9.06
C VAL A 471 30.76 -11.42 -9.28
N TYR A 472 30.30 -10.61 -10.22
CA TYR A 472 30.86 -9.28 -10.44
C TYR A 472 30.55 -8.43 -9.20
N ASN A 473 31.52 -8.32 -8.30
CA ASN A 473 31.56 -7.27 -7.30
C ASN A 473 32.24 -6.07 -7.99
N GLY A 474 31.62 -4.89 -7.93
CA GLY A 474 32.11 -3.69 -8.62
C GLY A 474 33.60 -3.39 -8.40
N PRO A 475 34.19 -2.50 -9.22
CA PRO A 475 35.64 -2.37 -9.33
C PRO A 475 36.30 -2.01 -8.00
N SER A 476 37.31 -2.79 -7.64
CA SER A 476 38.24 -2.50 -6.56
C SER A 476 39.40 -1.67 -7.12
N GLN A 477 39.67 -0.53 -6.50
CA GLN A 477 40.87 0.32 -6.66
C GLN A 477 41.00 1.12 -7.97
N THR A 478 40.76 2.43 -7.87
CA THR A 478 41.19 3.42 -8.87
C THR A 478 42.65 3.79 -8.62
N GLN A 479 43.56 3.36 -9.49
CA GLN A 479 44.89 3.99 -9.63
C GLN A 479 44.75 5.26 -10.47
N THR A 480 45.25 6.36 -9.92
CA THR A 480 45.32 7.68 -10.53
C THR A 480 46.37 7.67 -11.64
N GLN A 481 46.01 8.03 -12.87
CA GLN A 481 46.97 8.50 -13.87
C GLN A 481 46.56 9.87 -14.41
N LEU A 482 47.56 10.75 -14.39
CA LEU A 482 47.53 12.18 -14.69
C LEU A 482 47.33 12.43 -16.19
N VAL A 483 46.42 13.35 -16.53
CA VAL A 483 46.43 14.07 -17.81
C VAL A 483 46.24 15.56 -17.51
N GLN A 484 47.14 16.39 -18.04
CA GLN A 484 47.17 17.85 -17.85
C GLN A 484 46.04 18.55 -18.64
N PRO A 485 45.48 19.69 -18.16
CA PRO A 485 44.40 20.39 -18.83
C PRO A 485 44.87 21.57 -19.71
N LEU A 486 44.18 21.80 -20.83
CA LEU A 486 44.19 23.07 -21.57
C LEU A 486 43.19 24.06 -20.94
N GLU A 487 43.64 25.31 -20.79
CA GLU A 487 42.94 26.49 -20.23
C GLU A 487 41.82 26.97 -21.18
N THR A 488 40.62 27.36 -20.72
CA THR A 488 40.22 28.71 -20.24
C THR A 488 38.69 28.75 -19.98
N PRO A 489 38.13 29.75 -19.26
CA PRO A 489 37.18 29.50 -18.17
C PRO A 489 35.72 29.90 -18.43
N LEU A 490 34.79 29.19 -17.80
CA LEU A 490 33.47 29.72 -17.42
C LEU A 490 33.18 29.40 -15.95
N SER A 491 32.64 30.40 -15.27
CA SER A 491 32.56 30.62 -13.82
C SER A 491 31.70 29.61 -13.03
N VAL A 492 32.25 29.11 -11.92
CA VAL A 492 31.56 28.30 -10.89
C VAL A 492 31.46 29.13 -9.58
N PRO A 493 30.38 29.03 -8.78
CA PRO A 493 30.26 29.72 -7.50
C PRO A 493 31.18 29.11 -6.41
N LEU A 494 31.60 29.97 -5.48
CA LEU A 494 32.54 29.71 -4.38
C LEU A 494 32.18 28.48 -3.50
N PRO A 495 33.16 27.65 -3.11
CA PRO A 495 32.97 26.58 -2.13
C PRO A 495 33.08 27.09 -0.68
N PHE A 496 32.22 26.55 0.19
CA PHE A 496 32.28 26.70 1.64
C PHE A 496 33.55 26.03 2.22
N ALA A 497 34.13 26.70 3.23
CA ALA A 497 35.40 26.40 3.90
C ALA A 497 35.45 25.03 4.64
N PRO A 498 36.65 24.47 4.90
CA PRO A 498 36.81 23.17 5.56
C PRO A 498 36.71 23.28 7.09
N PRO A 499 36.30 22.22 7.81
CA PRO A 499 36.28 22.23 9.27
C PRO A 499 37.67 21.94 9.84
N VAL A 500 38.02 22.71 10.87
CA VAL A 500 39.24 22.61 11.67
C VAL A 500 38.97 21.74 12.91
N ASP A 501 39.93 20.84 13.16
CA ASP A 501 40.33 20.17 14.40
C ASP A 501 39.45 19.15 15.15
N SER A 502 40.17 18.07 15.50
CA SER A 502 39.85 16.94 16.36
C SER A 502 39.31 17.32 17.75
N ILE A 503 38.15 16.77 18.12
CA ILE A 503 37.69 16.73 19.52
C ILE A 503 37.30 15.28 19.87
N SER A 504 37.98 14.76 20.89
CA SER A 504 37.69 13.51 21.57
C SER A 504 36.22 13.39 21.98
N MET A 505 35.56 12.28 21.67
CA MET A 505 34.23 11.98 22.21
C MET A 505 34.29 11.80 23.74
N SER A 506 33.86 12.80 24.51
CA SER A 506 33.55 12.64 25.93
C SER A 506 32.07 12.25 26.08
N CYS A 507 31.79 11.06 26.60
CA CYS A 507 30.46 10.71 27.08
C CYS A 507 30.13 11.60 28.29
N ARG A 508 29.05 12.40 28.21
CA ARG A 508 28.56 13.23 29.33
C ARG A 508 27.46 12.47 30.08
N ASP A 509 27.68 12.23 31.36
CA ASP A 509 26.67 11.71 32.29
C ASP A 509 25.60 12.80 32.56
N ARG A 510 24.33 12.49 32.25
CA ARG A 510 23.17 13.40 32.41
C ARG A 510 22.20 12.93 33.50
N THR A 511 22.62 12.02 34.37
CA THR A 511 21.77 11.42 35.42
C THR A 511 21.22 12.48 36.38
N THR A 512 21.99 13.53 36.66
CA THR A 512 21.60 14.64 37.54
C THR A 512 20.52 15.54 36.93
N GLU A 513 20.56 15.79 35.62
CA GLU A 513 19.50 16.54 34.92
C GLU A 513 18.18 15.78 34.91
N PHE A 514 18.23 14.45 34.72
CA PHE A 514 17.04 13.59 34.80
C PHE A 514 16.39 13.64 36.18
N GLN A 515 17.17 13.53 37.25
CA GLN A 515 16.67 13.60 38.62
C GLN A 515 16.06 14.97 38.97
N SER A 516 16.57 16.06 38.40
CA SER A 516 16.03 17.41 38.59
C SER A 516 14.66 17.58 37.93
N VAL A 517 14.44 16.97 36.76
CA VAL A 517 13.15 17.00 36.07
C VAL A 517 12.08 16.19 36.83
N CYS A 518 12.45 15.03 37.36
CA CYS A 518 11.53 14.22 38.18
C CYS A 518 11.04 14.97 39.43
N LYS A 519 11.92 15.73 40.09
CA LYS A 519 11.55 16.56 41.25
C LYS A 519 10.63 17.73 40.86
N SER A 520 10.83 18.31 39.69
CA SER A 520 9.99 19.39 39.16
C SER A 520 8.55 18.94 38.88
N LEU A 521 8.35 17.68 38.47
CA LEU A 521 7.02 17.15 38.13
C LEU A 521 6.19 16.80 39.37
N GLN A 522 6.83 16.39 40.46
CA GLN A 522 6.15 16.10 41.73
C GLN A 522 5.52 17.33 42.39
N GLY A 523 6.03 18.54 42.09
CA GLY A 523 5.48 19.80 42.63
C GLY A 523 4.18 20.28 41.96
N ARG A 524 3.80 19.73 40.79
CA ARG A 524 2.67 20.23 39.98
C ARG A 524 1.34 19.51 40.20
N GLN A 525 1.28 18.45 41.01
CA GLN A 525 0.05 17.67 41.21
C GLN A 525 -0.87 18.16 42.34
N ASN A 526 -0.51 19.19 43.11
CA ASN A 526 -1.28 19.65 44.29
C ASN A 526 -1.98 21.01 44.10
N GLY A 527 -2.94 21.11 43.17
CA GLY A 527 -3.82 22.28 43.11
C GLY A 527 -5.03 22.11 42.20
N ALA A 528 -6.23 22.09 42.78
CA ALA A 528 -7.50 21.93 42.08
C ALA A 528 -8.48 23.11 42.34
N GLN A 529 -9.27 23.40 41.28
CA GLN A 529 -10.63 24.00 41.20
C GLN A 529 -10.86 25.52 41.06
N GLY A 530 -11.80 25.84 40.14
CA GLY A 530 -12.61 27.07 40.09
C GLY A 530 -13.32 27.30 38.74
N ILE A 531 -14.64 27.06 38.65
CA ILE A 531 -15.51 27.29 37.46
C ILE A 531 -16.24 28.64 37.61
N ASN A 532 -16.31 29.46 36.55
CA ASN A 532 -16.97 30.78 36.54
C ASN A 532 -17.97 30.98 35.36
N PRO A 533 -18.96 31.89 35.51
CA PRO A 533 -20.16 32.04 34.67
C PRO A 533 -19.95 32.82 33.35
N VAL A 534 -18.85 32.55 32.64
CA VAL A 534 -18.54 33.12 31.30
C VAL A 534 -19.07 32.22 30.16
N HIS A 535 -19.57 31.02 30.50
CA HIS A 535 -19.80 29.95 29.55
C HIS A 535 -21.00 30.12 28.60
N ASN A 536 -21.99 30.97 28.90
CA ASN A 536 -23.20 31.08 28.05
C ASN A 536 -23.02 31.99 26.82
N ALA A 537 -22.32 33.12 26.93
CA ALA A 537 -22.03 33.99 25.78
C ALA A 537 -20.98 33.37 24.82
N VAL A 538 -20.03 32.61 25.38
CA VAL A 538 -19.01 31.87 24.62
C VAL A 538 -19.61 30.65 23.90
N ARG A 539 -20.56 29.94 24.52
CA ARG A 539 -21.31 28.83 23.88
C ARG A 539 -22.05 29.28 22.63
N GLN A 540 -22.80 30.38 22.70
CA GLN A 540 -23.60 30.86 21.56
C GLN A 540 -22.77 31.42 20.39
N ARG A 541 -21.51 31.83 20.61
CA ARG A 541 -20.58 32.23 19.53
C ARG A 541 -19.93 31.02 18.86
N SER A 542 -19.72 29.95 19.64
CA SER A 542 -19.31 28.64 19.14
C SER A 542 -20.34 28.07 18.16
N ASP A 543 -21.64 28.15 18.48
CA ASP A 543 -22.69 27.47 17.70
C ASP A 543 -22.89 28.04 16.29
N PHE A 544 -22.93 29.38 16.12
CA PHE A 544 -22.99 30.01 14.80
C PHE A 544 -21.79 29.62 13.93
N THR A 545 -20.59 29.66 14.52
CA THR A 545 -19.34 29.34 13.81
C THR A 545 -19.32 27.86 13.39
N LEU A 546 -19.82 26.97 14.25
CA LEU A 546 -19.94 25.54 13.95
C LEU A 546 -20.97 25.26 12.84
N MET A 547 -22.12 25.94 12.86
CA MET A 547 -23.13 25.82 11.80
C MET A 547 -22.60 26.34 10.45
N ALA A 548 -22.00 27.53 10.43
CA ALA A 548 -21.41 28.10 9.21
C ALA A 548 -20.28 27.22 8.64
N LYS A 549 -19.42 26.64 9.51
CA LYS A 549 -18.36 25.72 9.10
C LYS A 549 -18.90 24.40 8.55
N ARG A 550 -20.00 23.89 9.10
CA ARG A 550 -20.69 22.69 8.60
C ARG A 550 -21.27 22.94 7.21
N ILE A 551 -22.05 24.02 7.06
CA ILE A 551 -22.63 24.43 5.78
C ILE A 551 -21.55 24.62 4.71
N GLY A 552 -20.42 25.26 5.05
CA GLY A 552 -19.30 25.43 4.12
C GLY A 552 -18.65 24.12 3.67
N ARG A 553 -18.56 23.13 4.56
CA ARG A 553 -18.07 21.78 4.22
C ARG A 553 -19.06 21.06 3.30
N ASP A 554 -20.35 21.11 3.63
CA ASP A 554 -21.39 20.44 2.87
C ASP A 554 -21.49 21.06 1.46
N LEU A 555 -21.40 22.38 1.32
CA LEU A 555 -21.27 23.06 0.02
C LEU A 555 -20.07 22.52 -0.79
N THR A 556 -18.90 22.37 -0.17
CA THR A 556 -17.70 21.89 -0.87
C THR A 556 -17.89 20.44 -1.34
N ASN A 557 -18.49 19.59 -0.51
CA ASN A 557 -18.79 18.20 -0.84
C ASN A 557 -19.81 18.10 -1.99
N THR A 558 -20.87 18.90 -1.96
CA THR A 558 -21.90 18.92 -3.02
C THR A 558 -21.32 19.43 -4.34
N PHE A 559 -20.39 20.41 -4.30
CA PHE A 559 -19.70 20.88 -5.50
C PHE A 559 -18.88 19.77 -6.17
N ALA A 560 -18.16 18.96 -5.40
CA ALA A 560 -17.41 17.82 -5.94
C ALA A 560 -18.32 16.76 -6.60
N LYS A 561 -19.51 16.52 -6.02
CA LYS A 561 -20.52 15.63 -6.64
C LYS A 561 -21.06 16.21 -7.95
N LEU A 562 -21.29 17.53 -7.99
CA LEU A 562 -21.74 18.25 -9.17
C LEU A 562 -20.70 18.24 -10.29
N GLU A 563 -19.40 18.38 -9.99
CA GLU A 563 -18.32 18.23 -10.99
C GLU A 563 -18.32 16.83 -11.60
N LYS A 564 -18.46 15.79 -10.77
CA LYS A 564 -18.56 14.40 -11.25
C LYS A 564 -19.78 14.22 -12.18
N LEU A 565 -20.94 14.75 -11.79
CA LEU A 565 -22.15 14.73 -12.60
C LEU A 565 -21.95 15.49 -13.93
N THR A 566 -21.25 16.62 -13.91
CA THR A 566 -20.92 17.43 -15.10
C THR A 566 -20.10 16.62 -16.12
N VAL A 567 -19.09 15.88 -15.64
CA VAL A 567 -18.24 15.04 -16.49
C VAL A 567 -19.06 13.91 -17.12
N LEU A 568 -19.94 13.27 -16.35
CA LEU A 568 -20.79 12.19 -16.85
C LEU A 568 -21.85 12.70 -17.84
N ALA A 569 -22.50 13.83 -17.54
CA ALA A 569 -23.52 14.43 -18.38
C ALA A 569 -22.99 14.92 -19.74
N LYS A 570 -21.70 15.30 -19.84
CA LYS A 570 -21.05 15.78 -21.07
C LYS A 570 -20.55 14.67 -22.00
N ARG A 571 -20.52 13.40 -21.59
CA ARG A 571 -20.05 12.29 -22.44
C ARG A 571 -21.05 12.01 -23.57
N LYS A 572 -20.56 11.96 -24.81
CA LYS A 572 -21.36 11.74 -26.03
C LYS A 572 -21.25 10.31 -26.60
N SER A 573 -21.02 9.30 -25.76
CA SER A 573 -20.88 7.91 -26.22
C SER A 573 -22.24 7.24 -26.44
N LEU A 574 -22.38 6.48 -27.54
CA LEU A 574 -23.59 5.71 -27.89
C LEU A 574 -23.69 4.37 -27.14
N PHE A 575 -22.58 3.86 -26.61
CA PHE A 575 -22.48 2.49 -26.07
C PHE A 575 -22.00 2.42 -24.60
N ASP A 576 -21.77 3.58 -23.96
CA ASP A 576 -21.28 3.69 -22.57
C ASP A 576 -21.98 4.84 -21.82
N ASP A 577 -23.31 4.93 -21.97
CA ASP A 577 -24.13 5.90 -21.25
C ASP A 577 -24.50 5.33 -19.88
N LYS A 578 -23.84 5.79 -18.82
CA LYS A 578 -24.10 5.36 -17.44
C LYS A 578 -25.33 6.04 -16.86
N ALA A 579 -26.51 5.75 -17.42
CA ALA A 579 -27.77 6.40 -17.06
C ALA A 579 -28.12 6.27 -15.56
N THR A 580 -27.94 5.08 -14.97
CA THR A 580 -28.20 4.83 -13.55
C THR A 580 -27.30 5.65 -12.62
N GLU A 581 -25.99 5.74 -12.92
CA GLU A 581 -25.04 6.55 -12.13
C GLU A 581 -25.36 8.05 -12.22
N ILE A 582 -25.84 8.51 -13.39
CA ILE A 582 -26.26 9.90 -13.61
C ILE A 582 -27.54 10.21 -12.82
N ASP A 583 -28.52 9.32 -12.82
CA ASP A 583 -29.80 9.49 -12.13
C ASP A 583 -29.61 9.48 -10.61
N GLU A 584 -28.79 8.58 -10.08
CA GLU A 584 -28.41 8.54 -8.66
C GLU A 584 -27.69 9.82 -8.23
N LEU A 585 -26.69 10.27 -8.98
CA LEU A 585 -25.96 11.50 -8.67
C LEU A 585 -26.85 12.75 -8.78
N THR A 586 -27.75 12.79 -9.76
CA THR A 586 -28.74 13.86 -9.91
C THR A 586 -29.65 13.94 -8.69
N TYR A 587 -30.14 12.79 -8.22
CA TYR A 587 -30.96 12.71 -7.01
C TYR A 587 -30.19 13.18 -5.76
N ILE A 588 -28.94 12.75 -5.59
CA ILE A 588 -28.10 13.12 -4.43
C ILE A 588 -27.82 14.63 -4.43
N VAL A 589 -27.40 15.21 -5.55
CA VAL A 589 -27.10 16.64 -5.66
C VAL A 589 -28.35 17.48 -5.40
N LYS A 590 -29.52 17.04 -5.90
CA LYS A 590 -30.81 17.67 -5.61
C LYS A 590 -31.13 17.67 -4.10
N GLN A 591 -30.97 16.53 -3.42
CA GLN A 591 -31.21 16.44 -1.98
C GLN A 591 -30.24 17.31 -1.17
N ASP A 592 -28.97 17.34 -1.57
CA ASP A 592 -27.95 18.15 -0.92
C ASP A 592 -28.24 19.65 -1.05
N ILE A 593 -28.62 20.14 -2.24
CA ILE A 593 -28.99 21.54 -2.46
C ILE A 593 -30.21 21.93 -1.59
N ASN A 594 -31.21 21.07 -1.51
CA ASN A 594 -32.38 21.28 -0.67
C ASN A 594 -32.03 21.33 0.83
N SER A 595 -31.15 20.43 1.28
CA SER A 595 -30.65 20.42 2.66
C SER A 595 -29.86 21.69 2.98
N LEU A 596 -28.96 22.10 2.09
CA LEU A 596 -28.16 23.31 2.22
C LEU A 596 -29.03 24.57 2.28
N ASN A 597 -30.06 24.66 1.44
CA ASN A 597 -31.01 25.78 1.46
C ASN A 597 -31.70 25.90 2.83
N LYS A 598 -32.17 24.78 3.39
CA LYS A 598 -32.79 24.74 4.74
C LYS A 598 -31.79 25.13 5.84
N GLN A 599 -30.56 24.64 5.78
CA GLN A 599 -29.53 24.96 6.77
C GLN A 599 -29.13 26.44 6.73
N ILE A 600 -29.04 27.04 5.54
CA ILE A 600 -28.75 28.47 5.38
C ILE A 600 -29.92 29.32 5.90
N ALA A 601 -31.17 28.92 5.65
CA ALA A 601 -32.34 29.58 6.21
C ALA A 601 -32.34 29.55 7.76
N GLN A 602 -31.99 28.40 8.37
CA GLN A 602 -31.83 28.28 9.82
C GLN A 602 -30.71 29.16 10.36
N LEU A 603 -29.58 29.24 9.65
CA LEU A 603 -28.47 30.12 10.01
C LEU A 603 -28.88 31.60 9.96
N GLN A 604 -29.71 31.98 8.98
CA GLN A 604 -30.25 33.33 8.84
C GLN A 604 -31.23 33.67 9.98
N GLU A 605 -32.11 32.75 10.36
CA GLU A 605 -33.03 32.93 11.50
C GLU A 605 -32.25 33.05 12.83
N PHE A 606 -31.18 32.27 12.99
CA PHE A 606 -30.26 32.38 14.13
C PHE A 606 -29.62 33.78 14.22
N VAL A 607 -29.27 34.39 13.08
CA VAL A 607 -28.73 35.75 13.07
C VAL A 607 -29.81 36.80 13.37
N ARG A 608 -31.04 36.62 12.86
CA ARG A 608 -32.19 37.51 13.10
C ARG A 608 -32.60 37.57 14.57
N SER A 609 -32.66 36.43 15.25
CA SER A 609 -32.99 36.35 16.69
C SER A 609 -32.00 37.11 17.60
N ARG A 610 -30.84 37.50 17.07
CA ARG A 610 -29.77 38.26 17.76
C ARG A 610 -29.85 39.77 17.59
N ASN A 611 -30.84 40.30 16.86
CA ASN A 611 -30.95 41.75 16.56
C ASN A 611 -31.16 42.66 17.79
N GLY A 612 -31.37 42.11 18.99
CA GLY A 612 -31.63 42.90 20.20
C GLY A 612 -30.44 43.26 21.11
N GLN A 613 -29.27 42.59 21.03
CA GLN A 613 -28.29 42.65 22.15
C GLN A 613 -26.78 42.67 21.84
N ASN A 614 -26.30 42.83 20.60
CA ASN A 614 -24.85 42.77 20.30
C ASN A 614 -24.29 43.94 19.47
N SER A 615 -22.98 44.20 19.65
CA SER A 615 -22.21 45.24 18.96
C SER A 615 -22.35 45.17 17.44
N ARG A 616 -22.62 46.32 16.81
CA ARG A 616 -22.80 46.52 15.35
C ARG A 616 -21.75 45.77 14.50
N HIS A 617 -20.50 45.77 14.92
CA HIS A 617 -19.40 45.15 14.17
C HIS A 617 -19.49 43.60 14.10
N LEU A 618 -20.05 42.95 15.13
CA LEU A 618 -20.21 41.49 15.15
C LEU A 618 -21.38 41.03 14.28
N GLN A 619 -22.39 41.88 14.14
CA GLN A 619 -23.57 41.65 13.30
C GLN A 619 -23.19 41.74 11.82
N THR A 620 -22.40 42.75 11.43
CA THR A 620 -21.91 42.92 10.05
C THR A 620 -21.17 41.66 9.56
N HIS A 621 -20.25 41.12 10.36
CA HIS A 621 -19.48 39.93 9.97
C HIS A 621 -20.35 38.67 9.79
N SER A 622 -21.35 38.47 10.67
CA SER A 622 -22.25 37.31 10.61
C SER A 622 -23.14 37.38 9.37
N ASN A 623 -23.66 38.57 9.04
CA ASN A 623 -24.41 38.82 7.81
C ASN A 623 -23.56 38.58 6.56
N THR A 624 -22.30 39.07 6.53
CA THR A 624 -21.39 38.82 5.40
C THR A 624 -21.15 37.34 5.14
N ILE A 625 -21.05 36.52 6.20
CA ILE A 625 -20.88 35.06 6.05
C ILE A 625 -22.13 34.42 5.46
N VAL A 626 -23.33 34.81 5.92
CA VAL A 626 -24.59 34.27 5.38
C VAL A 626 -24.75 34.61 3.90
N VAL A 627 -24.48 35.86 3.51
CA VAL A 627 -24.50 36.31 2.09
C VAL A 627 -23.51 35.51 1.25
N SER A 628 -22.29 35.28 1.76
CA SER A 628 -21.27 34.50 1.04
C SER A 628 -21.72 33.05 0.80
N LEU A 629 -22.37 32.42 1.79
CA LEU A 629 -22.89 31.06 1.68
C LEU A 629 -24.10 30.98 0.73
N GLN A 630 -25.00 31.97 0.77
CA GLN A 630 -26.13 32.09 -0.15
C GLN A 630 -25.67 32.24 -1.60
N SER A 631 -24.68 33.10 -1.85
CA SER A 631 -24.09 33.31 -3.17
C SER A 631 -23.47 32.02 -3.73
N LYS A 632 -22.74 31.26 -2.89
CA LYS A 632 -22.18 29.96 -3.28
C LYS A 632 -23.25 28.92 -3.61
N LEU A 633 -24.34 28.86 -2.83
CA LEU A 633 -25.45 27.95 -3.10
C LEU A 633 -26.21 28.33 -4.39
N ALA A 634 -26.36 29.63 -4.67
CA ALA A 634 -26.97 30.12 -5.90
C ALA A 634 -26.13 29.76 -7.14
N SER A 635 -24.79 29.95 -7.08
CA SER A 635 -23.88 29.53 -8.14
C SER A 635 -23.97 28.03 -8.40
N MET A 636 -23.92 27.21 -7.34
CA MET A 636 -24.03 25.76 -7.44
C MET A 636 -25.36 25.30 -8.04
N SER A 637 -26.47 25.94 -7.66
CA SER A 637 -27.79 25.64 -8.22
C SER A 637 -27.84 25.97 -9.71
N SER A 638 -27.16 27.05 -10.13
CA SER A 638 -27.04 27.46 -11.54
C SER A 638 -26.24 26.43 -12.33
N ASP A 639 -25.09 26.03 -11.82
CA ASP A 639 -24.23 25.02 -12.44
C ASP A 639 -24.97 23.68 -12.58
N PHE A 640 -25.72 23.28 -11.54
CA PHE A 640 -26.55 22.07 -11.59
C PHE A 640 -27.64 22.14 -12.66
N LYS A 641 -28.33 23.28 -12.77
CA LYS A 641 -29.30 23.50 -13.84
C LYS A 641 -28.66 23.37 -15.23
N THR A 642 -27.52 24.01 -15.47
CA THR A 642 -26.81 23.92 -16.75
C THR A 642 -26.40 22.50 -17.10
N VAL A 643 -25.99 21.70 -16.10
CA VAL A 643 -25.65 20.28 -16.30
C VAL A 643 -26.86 19.47 -16.72
N LEU A 644 -28.02 19.70 -16.11
CA LEU A 644 -29.28 19.03 -16.47
C LEU A 644 -29.77 19.42 -17.87
N GLU A 645 -29.62 20.69 -18.26
CA GLU A 645 -29.91 21.17 -19.61
C GLU A 645 -29.02 20.49 -20.67
N VAL A 646 -27.71 20.41 -20.41
CA VAL A 646 -26.75 19.71 -21.28
C VAL A 646 -27.09 18.22 -21.41
N ARG A 647 -27.48 17.57 -20.30
CA ARG A 647 -27.89 16.16 -20.32
C ARG A 647 -29.17 15.96 -21.14
N THR A 648 -30.15 16.83 -20.97
CA THR A 648 -31.42 16.79 -21.73
C THR A 648 -31.17 16.93 -23.22
N GLU A 649 -30.28 17.85 -23.61
CA GLU A 649 -29.90 18.06 -25.01
C GLU A 649 -29.15 16.85 -25.59
N ASN A 650 -28.22 16.26 -24.82
CA ASN A 650 -27.52 15.04 -25.24
C ASN A 650 -28.48 13.85 -25.44
N LEU A 651 -29.48 13.69 -24.58
CA LEU A 651 -30.52 12.65 -24.72
C LEU A 651 -31.39 12.90 -25.96
N LYS A 652 -31.78 14.15 -26.25
CA LYS A 652 -32.53 14.52 -27.47
C LYS A 652 -31.72 14.27 -28.74
N GLN A 653 -30.44 14.62 -28.76
CA GLN A 653 -29.55 14.39 -29.91
C GLN A 653 -29.32 12.90 -30.18
N GLN A 654 -29.20 12.07 -29.13
CA GLN A 654 -29.10 10.63 -29.30
C GLN A 654 -30.39 10.01 -29.86
N ARG A 655 -31.56 10.47 -29.39
CA ARG A 655 -32.87 10.04 -29.92
C ARG A 655 -33.01 10.37 -31.41
N SER A 656 -32.69 11.61 -31.80
CA SER A 656 -32.75 12.06 -33.21
C SER A 656 -31.80 11.26 -34.11
N ARG A 657 -30.58 10.95 -33.65
CA ARG A 657 -29.65 10.08 -34.39
C ARG A 657 -30.20 8.66 -34.54
N GLN A 658 -30.80 8.10 -33.49
CA GLN A 658 -31.35 6.75 -33.52
C GLN A 658 -32.55 6.63 -34.46
N GLU A 659 -33.39 7.66 -34.55
CA GLU A 659 -34.51 7.74 -35.53
C GLU A 659 -34.00 7.87 -36.98
N GLN A 660 -32.85 8.48 -37.21
CA GLN A 660 -32.21 8.55 -38.53
C GLN A 660 -31.59 7.21 -38.97
N PHE A 661 -31.12 6.39 -38.03
CA PHE A 661 -30.50 5.08 -38.32
C PHE A 661 -31.50 3.90 -38.30
N SER A 662 -32.76 4.12 -37.90
CA SER A 662 -33.81 3.07 -37.88
C SER A 662 -34.70 3.04 -39.13
N GLN A 663 -34.60 4.01 -40.04
CA GLN A 663 -35.29 3.97 -41.32
C GLN A 663 -34.43 3.27 -42.40
N SER A 664 -34.72 2.00 -42.70
CA SER A 664 -34.20 1.35 -43.91
C SER A 664 -35.02 1.74 -45.15
N PRO A 665 -34.42 1.78 -46.37
CA PRO A 665 -35.10 2.25 -47.57
C PRO A 665 -36.12 1.22 -48.06
N ALA A 666 -37.36 1.66 -48.28
CA ALA A 666 -38.32 0.92 -49.07
C ALA A 666 -37.93 0.99 -50.55
N SER A 667 -37.41 -0.10 -51.14
CA SER A 667 -37.58 -0.45 -52.57
C SER A 667 -36.76 -1.68 -52.98
N ALA A 668 -37.42 -2.84 -53.10
CA ALA A 668 -37.14 -3.84 -54.14
C ALA A 668 -38.29 -4.86 -54.19
N SER A 669 -38.97 -4.92 -55.34
CA SER A 669 -40.13 -5.79 -55.64
C SER A 669 -39.70 -7.23 -56.03
N PRO A 670 -40.63 -8.20 -56.13
CA PRO A 670 -40.35 -9.63 -56.00
C PRO A 670 -40.19 -10.36 -57.35
N LEU A 671 -39.37 -11.42 -57.40
CA LEU A 671 -39.29 -12.33 -58.56
C LEU A 671 -39.25 -13.82 -58.15
N HIS A 672 -40.42 -14.44 -58.33
CA HIS A 672 -40.74 -15.74 -58.93
C HIS A 672 -39.95 -17.04 -58.65
N ASN A 673 -40.72 -18.04 -58.18
CA ASN A 673 -40.49 -19.49 -58.22
C ASN A 673 -40.72 -20.10 -59.62
N SER A 674 -39.88 -21.07 -60.00
CA SER A 674 -40.12 -22.17 -60.95
C SER A 674 -39.05 -23.26 -60.75
N SER A 675 -39.35 -24.37 -60.08
CA SER A 675 -39.77 -25.68 -60.62
C SER A 675 -38.66 -26.51 -61.31
N LEU A 676 -38.63 -27.80 -60.91
CA LEU A 676 -38.33 -29.03 -61.68
C LEU A 676 -37.19 -29.95 -61.16
N SER A 677 -37.65 -31.18 -60.85
CA SER A 677 -37.14 -32.52 -61.23
C SER A 677 -35.99 -33.20 -60.48
N ASN A 678 -36.39 -34.26 -59.75
CA ASN A 678 -36.06 -35.68 -59.98
C ASN A 678 -34.61 -36.13 -60.28
N SER A 679 -34.10 -36.90 -59.31
CA SER A 679 -33.67 -38.31 -59.45
C SER A 679 -32.25 -38.67 -59.91
N LEU A 680 -31.76 -39.72 -59.22
CA LEU A 680 -30.83 -40.80 -59.63
C LEU A 680 -29.33 -40.76 -59.23
N LEU A 681 -28.99 -41.79 -58.42
CA LEU A 681 -27.82 -42.70 -58.42
C LEU A 681 -26.70 -42.61 -57.34
N MET A 682 -26.67 -43.72 -56.57
CA MET A 682 -25.53 -44.56 -56.10
C MET A 682 -24.63 -44.04 -54.96
N GLN A 683 -24.71 -44.69 -53.78
CA GLN A 683 -23.73 -45.66 -53.20
C GLN A 683 -22.38 -44.99 -52.88
N ASP A 684 -21.79 -45.05 -51.67
CA ASP A 684 -21.74 -46.16 -50.73
C ASP A 684 -21.19 -45.69 -49.35
N SER A 685 -21.61 -46.39 -48.29
CA SER A 685 -20.82 -46.72 -47.08
C SER A 685 -20.35 -45.66 -46.03
N THR A 686 -20.78 -45.96 -44.78
CA THR A 686 -20.15 -45.72 -43.46
C THR A 686 -20.33 -44.40 -42.67
N ASN A 687 -21.09 -44.54 -41.57
CA ASN A 687 -21.01 -43.90 -40.25
C ASN A 687 -20.73 -42.38 -40.11
N LYS A 688 -21.77 -41.63 -39.70
CA LYS A 688 -21.78 -40.76 -38.50
C LYS A 688 -23.19 -40.22 -38.27
N ALA A 689 -23.76 -40.54 -37.11
CA ALA A 689 -24.98 -39.91 -36.61
C ALA A 689 -24.60 -38.54 -36.02
N ASP A 690 -25.21 -37.46 -36.51
CA ASP A 690 -25.16 -36.16 -35.86
C ASP A 690 -26.32 -35.24 -36.29
N ILE A 691 -26.91 -34.61 -35.27
CA ILE A 691 -27.55 -33.29 -35.24
C ILE A 691 -28.98 -33.14 -35.79
N SER A 692 -29.93 -33.16 -34.85
CA SER A 692 -31.21 -32.43 -34.94
C SER A 692 -31.42 -31.63 -33.65
N ILE A 693 -30.97 -30.37 -33.59
CA ILE A 693 -31.33 -29.42 -32.50
C ILE A 693 -31.54 -27.99 -33.05
N ASP A 694 -32.74 -27.49 -32.79
CA ASP A 694 -33.28 -26.13 -32.64
C ASP A 694 -33.28 -25.08 -33.77
N MET A 695 -34.46 -24.96 -34.41
CA MET A 695 -34.96 -23.73 -35.04
C MET A 695 -35.79 -22.84 -34.10
N ASP A 696 -36.26 -23.35 -32.94
CA ASP A 696 -37.16 -22.62 -32.03
C ASP A 696 -36.44 -21.64 -31.08
N LEU A 697 -35.14 -21.80 -30.85
CA LEU A 697 -34.37 -20.88 -29.99
C LEU A 697 -34.17 -19.49 -30.61
N ARG A 698 -34.13 -19.38 -31.94
CA ARG A 698 -33.84 -18.11 -32.64
C ARG A 698 -35.01 -17.14 -32.64
N SER A 699 -36.24 -17.63 -32.76
CA SER A 699 -37.46 -16.80 -32.74
C SER A 699 -37.73 -16.23 -31.35
N SER A 700 -37.45 -17.00 -30.29
CA SER A 700 -37.59 -16.58 -28.90
C SER A 700 -36.54 -15.54 -28.50
N GLN A 701 -35.29 -15.66 -29.00
CA GLN A 701 -34.25 -14.64 -28.80
C GLN A 701 -34.58 -13.31 -29.49
N GLN A 702 -35.24 -13.34 -30.66
CA GLN A 702 -35.60 -12.12 -31.39
C GLN A 702 -36.73 -11.34 -30.69
N MET A 703 -37.71 -12.03 -30.09
CA MET A 703 -38.76 -11.41 -29.28
C MET A 703 -38.22 -10.83 -27.96
N LEU A 704 -37.25 -11.50 -27.33
CA LEU A 704 -36.58 -10.99 -26.13
C LEU A 704 -35.81 -9.68 -26.40
N LEU A 705 -35.12 -9.61 -27.53
CA LEU A 705 -34.40 -8.41 -27.97
C LEU A 705 -35.33 -7.23 -28.31
N LEU A 706 -36.54 -7.50 -28.80
CA LEU A 706 -37.55 -6.46 -29.06
C LEU A 706 -38.14 -5.93 -27.75
N ASN A 707 -38.47 -6.80 -26.80
CA ASN A 707 -38.97 -6.41 -25.48
C ASN A 707 -37.92 -5.63 -24.65
N GLU A 708 -36.64 -6.02 -24.70
CA GLU A 708 -35.56 -5.28 -24.05
C GLU A 708 -35.37 -3.89 -24.65
N LYS A 709 -35.59 -3.75 -25.97
CA LYS A 709 -35.49 -2.47 -26.67
C LYS A 709 -36.64 -1.52 -26.29
N ASP A 710 -37.85 -2.04 -26.13
CA ASP A 710 -39.01 -1.24 -25.71
C ASP A 710 -38.90 -0.81 -24.24
N SER A 711 -38.43 -1.69 -23.34
CA SER A 711 -38.13 -1.35 -21.94
C SER A 711 -37.11 -0.23 -21.83
N PHE A 712 -36.03 -0.31 -22.62
CA PHE A 712 -34.97 0.69 -22.63
C PHE A 712 -35.44 2.07 -23.12
N ILE A 713 -36.37 2.11 -24.08
CA ILE A 713 -36.96 3.37 -24.57
C ILE A 713 -37.84 4.00 -23.50
N GLN A 714 -38.62 3.19 -22.78
CA GLN A 714 -39.53 3.66 -21.74
C GLN A 714 -38.77 4.19 -20.51
N ASP A 715 -37.69 3.54 -20.09
CA ASP A 715 -36.84 4.00 -18.99
C ASP A 715 -36.20 5.37 -19.29
N ARG A 716 -35.75 5.61 -20.52
CA ARG A 716 -35.16 6.90 -20.91
C ARG A 716 -36.19 8.03 -21.01
N ALA A 717 -37.42 7.72 -21.41
CA ALA A 717 -38.52 8.69 -21.40
C ALA A 717 -38.83 9.13 -19.96
N ASN A 718 -38.87 8.17 -19.02
CA ASN A 718 -39.04 8.44 -17.59
C ASN A 718 -37.88 9.30 -17.04
N THR A 719 -36.63 8.98 -17.40
CA THR A 719 -35.45 9.79 -17.01
C THR A 719 -35.56 11.24 -17.51
N MET A 720 -35.99 11.46 -18.77
CA MET A 720 -36.15 12.81 -19.33
C MET A 720 -37.22 13.61 -18.57
N GLN A 721 -38.36 12.99 -18.24
CA GLN A 721 -39.42 13.63 -17.47
C GLN A 721 -38.98 13.97 -16.03
N ASN A 722 -38.17 13.11 -15.40
CA ASN A 722 -37.61 13.36 -14.07
C ASN A 722 -36.61 14.53 -14.06
N ILE A 723 -35.81 14.68 -15.12
CA ILE A 723 -34.88 15.81 -15.29
C ILE A 723 -35.65 17.11 -15.47
N GLU A 724 -36.67 17.13 -16.34
CA GLU A 724 -37.52 18.32 -16.54
C GLU A 724 -38.22 18.75 -15.25
N THR A 725 -38.77 17.80 -14.48
CA THR A 725 -39.37 18.06 -13.17
C THR A 725 -38.34 18.68 -12.20
N THR A 726 -37.11 18.17 -12.20
CA THR A 726 -36.04 18.69 -11.33
C THR A 726 -35.60 20.10 -11.71
N ILE A 727 -35.57 20.44 -13.01
CA ILE A 727 -35.28 21.80 -13.49
C ILE A 727 -36.36 22.78 -13.01
N VAL A 728 -37.64 22.37 -13.04
CA VAL A 728 -38.75 23.19 -12.54
C VAL A 728 -38.65 23.41 -11.02
N GLU A 729 -38.35 22.35 -10.26
CA GLU A 729 -38.16 22.45 -8.81
C GLU A 729 -36.98 23.37 -8.43
N LEU A 730 -35.86 23.34 -9.16
CA LEU A 730 -34.74 24.26 -8.97
C LEU A 730 -35.17 25.72 -9.15
N GLY A 731 -36.11 25.99 -10.06
CA GLY A 731 -36.71 27.31 -10.24
C GLY A 731 -37.31 27.89 -8.95
N SER A 732 -37.96 27.05 -8.14
CA SER A 732 -38.51 27.47 -6.84
C SER A 732 -37.42 27.80 -5.82
N ILE A 733 -36.29 27.09 -5.86
CA ILE A 733 -35.13 27.33 -4.98
C ILE A 733 -34.46 28.66 -5.34
N PHE A 734 -34.34 28.99 -6.63
CA PHE A 734 -33.82 30.30 -7.06
C PHE A 734 -34.71 31.45 -6.60
N GLN A 735 -36.04 31.29 -6.65
CA GLN A 735 -36.96 32.30 -6.13
C GLN A 735 -36.82 32.49 -4.61
N GLN A 736 -36.65 31.39 -3.86
CA GLN A 736 -36.39 31.46 -2.42
C GLN A 736 -35.04 32.13 -2.09
N LEU A 737 -33.97 31.78 -2.81
CA LEU A 737 -32.66 32.40 -2.63
C LEU A 737 -32.69 33.89 -2.98
N ALA A 738 -33.35 34.27 -4.08
CA ALA A 738 -33.52 35.67 -4.47
C ALA A 738 -34.30 36.46 -3.41
N HIS A 739 -35.36 35.87 -2.84
CA HIS A 739 -36.10 36.47 -1.73
C HIS A 739 -35.24 36.65 -0.48
N MET A 740 -34.48 35.61 -0.09
CA MET A 740 -33.59 35.67 1.08
C MET A 740 -32.48 36.70 0.94
N VAL A 741 -31.92 36.87 -0.27
CA VAL A 741 -30.90 37.88 -0.57
C VAL A 741 -31.51 39.29 -0.56
N LYS A 742 -32.69 39.47 -1.17
CA LYS A 742 -33.41 40.76 -1.20
C LYS A 742 -33.82 41.24 0.20
N GLU A 743 -34.34 40.34 1.04
CA GLU A 743 -34.66 40.67 2.44
C GLU A 743 -33.42 41.13 3.24
N GLN A 744 -32.21 40.67 2.89
CA GLN A 744 -30.98 41.09 3.57
C GLN A 744 -30.45 42.44 3.09
N GLU A 745 -30.60 42.77 1.80
CA GLU A 745 -30.30 44.11 1.30
C GLU A 745 -31.17 45.18 2.00
N GLU A 746 -32.43 44.85 2.29
CA GLU A 746 -33.35 45.72 3.07
C GLU A 746 -33.02 45.80 4.57
N THR A 747 -32.19 44.91 5.12
CA THR A 747 -31.77 44.91 6.54
C THR A 747 -30.40 45.55 6.77
N VAL A 748 -29.60 45.74 5.71
CA VAL A 748 -28.22 46.28 5.74
C VAL A 748 -28.20 47.79 5.44
N HIS A 749 -29.28 48.33 4.87
CA HIS A 749 -29.57 49.78 4.81
C HIS A 749 -30.45 50.21 5.97
#